data_AF-A0A250ID39-F1
#
_entry.id   AF-A0A250ID39-F1
#
_cell.length_a   1.000
_cell.length_b   1.000
_cell.length_c   1.000
_cell.angle_alpha   90.00
_cell.angle_beta   90.00
_cell.angle_gamma   90.00
#
_symmetry.space_group_name_H-M   'P 1'
#
loop_
_entity.id
_entity.type
_entity.pdbx_description
1 polymer ?
#
loop_
_entity_poly.entity_id
_entity_poly.type
_entity_poly.pdbx_seq_one_letter_code
_entity_poly.pdbx_strand_id
1 'polypeptide(L)'
;MSALEPSLGILLVPAASAAREPLLSAAARADLRVVEALEQASIAMVDLTHAEGHAALTALMATSAGAVLSLLVVVEPSEPIFSLLESLHPAEVMTGGLRSCELVWRLRRVTERHHKRQELRRRQQDLSLLVELTADYAERLDVEALLHDVTRRLAEQLGINRAALVMLDQEADSGRVVAASDTSGPQDTRIELDRYPEVREAARTGRPIIVEDASHHPLLEGVQSEMAARGIHTLVALPLHIAGEVRGVLLLRATGSDRRTFAAHEIDFLHTVAHATAVALRNASLLQLVRGQNEREISARIAAEAKAASLETYHLFFANLREGVAILDDRACVLSLNPSGESILETTSEAANGQHLVDITQPVDETVLMELVTAARNGDSRSDVDLMVRTSRGQRLTLSFSAAPLEDGLRAIILSFRDVTQARHLADELRHTKDFLERLIDSSVDAIVAADMQGRIILFNKGAEALFGYSAPQALGGLHVDHLYPEGVSRHIMRQLRSPDFGGRGRLGVCRQEVIHKAGQRVPVNMTASIVHEGGREVASVGIFTDLRDRMELERKLSDVETRLEESEKSAVIVALAGTAAHELNQPLTSVMGYAELLKRKLREDDVSYKPVDIIYREAERMAEIVRKIGRITRFETKAYVGTQQILDLDKASSHDD
;
A
#
# COMPACT_ATOMS: atom_id res chain seq x y z
N MET A 1 -22.37 35.84 -76.29
CA MET A 1 -21.72 36.93 -77.05
C MET A 1 -20.50 37.33 -76.26
N SER A 2 -19.31 37.13 -76.82
CA SER A 2 -18.03 37.45 -76.16
C SER A 2 -18.05 38.90 -75.71
N ALA A 3 -17.84 39.16 -74.42
CA ALA A 3 -17.32 40.46 -74.01
C ALA A 3 -16.06 40.70 -74.87
N LEU A 4 -16.00 41.82 -75.57
CA LEU A 4 -14.81 42.19 -76.33
C LEU A 4 -13.67 42.30 -75.34
N GLU A 5 -12.76 41.32 -75.33
CA GLU A 5 -11.49 41.46 -74.63
C GLU A 5 -10.83 42.76 -75.14
N PRO A 6 -10.31 43.61 -74.26
CA PRO A 6 -9.69 44.86 -74.68
C PRO A 6 -8.57 44.54 -75.68
N SER A 7 -8.57 45.23 -76.83
CA SER A 7 -7.56 45.02 -77.87
C SER A 7 -6.16 45.18 -77.28
N LEU A 8 -5.32 44.15 -77.46
CA LEU A 8 -3.99 44.13 -76.84
C LEU A 8 -3.18 45.35 -77.30
N GLY A 9 -2.45 45.94 -76.36
CA GLY A 9 -1.55 47.05 -76.63
C GLY A 9 -0.27 46.59 -77.30
N ILE A 10 0.14 47.26 -78.38
CA ILE A 10 1.46 47.08 -79.01
C ILE A 10 2.29 48.35 -78.92
N LEU A 11 3.51 48.23 -78.39
CA LEU A 11 4.47 49.33 -78.28
C LEU A 11 5.56 49.18 -79.35
N LEU A 12 5.87 50.25 -80.08
CA LEU A 12 7.03 50.29 -80.97
C LEU A 12 8.23 50.91 -80.26
N VAL A 13 9.38 50.25 -80.35
CA VAL A 13 10.60 50.69 -79.69
C VAL A 13 11.78 50.66 -80.67
N PRO A 14 12.45 51.80 -80.97
CA PRO A 14 12.15 53.16 -80.50
C PRO A 14 10.95 53.80 -81.25
N ALA A 15 10.24 54.72 -80.59
CA ALA A 15 9.03 55.36 -81.14
C ALA A 15 9.25 56.20 -82.42
N ALA A 16 10.52 56.55 -82.70
CA ALA A 16 10.97 57.28 -83.89
C ALA A 16 11.32 56.38 -85.10
N SER A 17 11.13 55.06 -84.98
CA SER A 17 11.42 54.11 -86.06
C SER A 17 10.55 54.34 -87.32
N ALA A 18 11.15 54.13 -88.50
CA ALA A 18 10.46 54.15 -89.80
C ALA A 18 9.39 53.04 -89.93
N ALA A 19 9.38 52.05 -89.04
CA ALA A 19 8.37 50.99 -88.97
C ALA A 19 7.02 51.46 -88.41
N ARG A 20 6.90 52.70 -87.91
CA ARG A 20 5.68 53.23 -87.27
C ARG A 20 4.46 53.26 -88.19
N GLU A 21 4.60 53.75 -89.42
CA GLU A 21 3.49 53.80 -90.39
C GLU A 21 3.01 52.39 -90.82
N PRO A 22 3.91 51.45 -91.21
CA PRO A 22 3.54 50.07 -91.46
C PRO A 22 2.85 49.39 -90.27
N LEU A 23 3.34 49.66 -89.05
CA LEU A 23 2.78 49.11 -87.82
C LEU A 23 1.38 49.62 -87.53
N LEU A 24 1.11 50.92 -87.68
CA LEU A 24 -0.24 51.48 -87.48
C LEU A 24 -1.27 50.81 -88.40
N SER A 25 -0.91 50.62 -89.67
CA SER A 25 -1.77 49.94 -90.65
C SER A 25 -1.96 48.45 -90.32
N ALA A 26 -0.89 47.76 -89.92
CA ALA A 26 -0.95 46.34 -89.61
C ALA A 26 -1.65 46.04 -88.28
N ALA A 27 -1.45 46.87 -87.26
CA ALA A 27 -2.08 46.78 -85.96
C ALA A 27 -3.60 46.94 -86.07
N ALA A 28 -4.08 47.92 -86.84
CA ALA A 28 -5.51 48.09 -87.11
C ALA A 28 -6.15 46.86 -87.80
N ARG A 29 -5.40 46.16 -88.67
CA ARG A 29 -5.86 44.92 -89.33
C ARG A 29 -5.72 43.65 -88.49
N ALA A 30 -4.92 43.72 -87.42
CA ALA A 30 -4.71 42.65 -86.45
C ALA A 30 -5.53 42.86 -85.15
N ASP A 31 -6.37 43.89 -85.10
CA ASP A 31 -7.17 44.29 -83.93
C ASP A 31 -6.32 44.59 -82.68
N LEU A 32 -5.20 45.30 -82.90
CA LEU A 32 -4.26 45.72 -81.86
C LEU A 32 -4.26 47.24 -81.72
N ARG A 33 -4.10 47.74 -80.48
CA ARG A 33 -3.99 49.16 -80.19
C ARG A 33 -2.52 49.55 -80.07
N VAL A 34 -2.05 50.48 -80.89
CA VAL A 34 -0.69 51.04 -80.70
C VAL A 34 -0.70 51.93 -79.45
N VAL A 35 0.19 51.65 -78.50
CA VAL A 35 0.34 52.36 -77.24
C VAL A 35 1.72 53.03 -77.16
N GLU A 36 1.83 54.10 -76.38
CA GLU A 36 3.09 54.86 -76.24
C GLU A 36 3.82 54.57 -74.91
N ALA A 37 3.17 53.88 -73.97
CA ALA A 37 3.73 53.51 -72.67
C ALA A 37 3.87 52.00 -72.51
N LEU A 38 4.97 51.56 -71.89
CA LEU A 38 5.27 50.14 -71.65
C LEU A 38 4.24 49.44 -70.75
N GLU A 39 3.67 50.15 -69.78
CA GLU A 39 2.66 49.63 -68.84
C GLU A 39 1.35 49.23 -69.54
N GLN A 40 1.10 49.80 -70.72
CA GLN A 40 -0.11 49.54 -71.52
C GLN A 40 0.13 48.51 -72.63
N ALA A 41 1.36 47.99 -72.74
CA ALA A 41 1.79 47.12 -73.82
C ALA A 41 1.75 45.64 -73.39
N SER A 42 1.10 44.83 -74.21
CA SER A 42 1.12 43.36 -74.10
C SER A 42 2.13 42.76 -75.10
N ILE A 43 2.39 43.49 -76.17
CA ILE A 43 3.36 43.16 -77.22
C ILE A 43 4.32 44.35 -77.39
N ALA A 44 5.62 44.09 -77.47
CA ALA A 44 6.60 45.10 -77.86
C ALA A 44 7.24 44.72 -79.19
N MET A 45 7.08 45.60 -80.18
CA MET A 45 7.78 45.53 -81.45
C MET A 45 9.09 46.32 -81.33
N VAL A 46 10.22 45.63 -81.42
CA VAL A 46 11.54 46.25 -81.29
C VAL A 46 12.22 46.29 -82.64
N ASP A 47 12.52 47.49 -83.12
CA ASP A 47 13.18 47.70 -84.39
C ASP A 47 14.69 47.86 -84.19
N LEU A 48 15.45 46.80 -84.49
CA LEU A 48 16.91 46.81 -84.39
C LEU A 48 17.59 47.48 -85.59
N THR A 49 16.85 47.81 -86.65
CA THR A 49 17.42 48.60 -87.76
C THR A 49 17.72 50.05 -87.37
N HIS A 50 17.24 50.47 -86.19
CA HIS A 50 17.52 51.77 -85.59
C HIS A 50 18.63 51.68 -84.52
N ALA A 51 19.52 52.67 -84.46
CA ALA A 51 20.69 52.68 -83.57
C ALA A 51 20.37 52.50 -82.06
N GLU A 52 19.17 52.92 -81.64
CA GLU A 52 18.69 52.79 -80.25
C GLU A 52 17.95 51.47 -79.95
N GLY A 53 17.61 50.68 -80.97
CA GLY A 53 16.83 49.44 -80.82
C GLY A 53 17.53 48.38 -79.98
N HIS A 54 18.87 48.29 -80.08
CA HIS A 54 19.66 47.30 -79.35
C HIS A 54 19.66 47.53 -77.83
N ALA A 55 19.88 48.78 -77.41
CA ALA A 55 19.81 49.16 -76.00
C ALA A 55 18.40 48.91 -75.43
N ALA A 56 17.38 49.16 -76.24
CA ALA A 56 15.99 48.96 -75.85
C ALA A 56 15.59 47.48 -75.72
N LEU A 57 16.01 46.60 -76.64
CA LEU A 57 15.78 45.16 -76.52
C LEU A 57 16.42 44.61 -75.24
N THR A 58 17.66 45.01 -74.96
CA THR A 58 18.40 44.58 -73.77
C THR A 58 17.70 45.06 -72.48
N ALA A 59 17.22 46.31 -72.46
CA ALA A 59 16.46 46.84 -71.33
C ALA A 59 15.12 46.12 -71.10
N LEU A 60 14.41 45.77 -72.17
CA LEU A 60 13.14 45.04 -72.12
C LEU A 60 13.32 43.58 -71.65
N MET A 61 14.42 42.94 -72.05
CA MET A 61 14.75 41.59 -71.59
C MET A 61 15.25 41.56 -70.14
N ALA A 62 15.85 42.65 -69.65
CA ALA A 62 16.36 42.77 -68.28
C ALA A 62 15.29 43.19 -67.25
N THR A 63 14.13 43.71 -67.66
CA THR A 63 13.05 44.13 -66.76
C THR A 63 12.08 43.00 -66.43
N SER A 64 11.50 43.02 -65.23
CA SER A 64 10.46 42.06 -64.78
C SER A 64 9.23 42.04 -65.70
N ALA A 65 8.95 43.17 -66.38
CA ALA A 65 7.90 43.29 -67.40
C ALA A 65 8.17 42.41 -68.64
N GLY A 66 9.43 42.13 -68.96
CA GLY A 66 9.84 41.23 -70.04
C GLY A 66 9.36 39.79 -69.87
N ALA A 67 9.01 39.37 -68.65
CA ALA A 67 8.41 38.06 -68.42
C ALA A 67 6.98 37.96 -68.96
N VAL A 68 6.22 39.07 -69.08
CA VAL A 68 4.80 39.08 -69.49
C VAL A 68 4.61 39.63 -70.90
N LEU A 69 5.51 40.48 -71.37
CA LEU A 69 5.52 41.02 -72.73
C LEU A 69 5.87 39.96 -73.78
N SER A 70 5.17 39.97 -74.91
CA SER A 70 5.57 39.21 -76.11
C SER A 70 6.35 40.10 -77.07
N LEU A 71 7.49 39.61 -77.55
CA LEU A 71 8.41 40.40 -78.37
C LEU A 71 8.20 40.10 -79.87
N LEU A 72 8.31 41.14 -80.69
CA LEU A 72 8.43 41.04 -82.15
C LEU A 72 9.61 41.91 -82.58
N VAL A 73 10.70 41.30 -83.06
CA VAL A 73 11.95 41.99 -83.35
C VAL A 73 12.13 42.12 -84.87
N VAL A 74 12.46 43.32 -85.36
CA VAL A 74 12.81 43.58 -86.75
C VAL A 74 14.31 43.76 -86.86
N VAL A 75 14.97 43.03 -87.76
CA VAL A 75 16.45 42.98 -87.87
C VAL A 75 16.88 42.96 -89.33
N GLU A 76 18.03 43.56 -89.65
CA GLU A 76 18.65 43.38 -90.97
C GLU A 76 19.57 42.14 -91.03
N PRO A 77 19.58 41.38 -92.14
CA PRO A 77 20.35 40.14 -92.26
C PRO A 77 21.86 40.26 -92.05
N SER A 78 22.40 41.49 -92.07
CA SER A 78 23.84 41.80 -91.98
C SER A 78 24.34 42.16 -90.59
N GLU A 79 23.48 42.19 -89.56
CA GLU A 79 23.90 42.58 -88.21
C GLU A 79 24.54 41.43 -87.40
N PRO A 80 25.61 41.70 -86.61
CA PRO A 80 26.24 40.72 -85.72
C PRO A 80 25.33 40.25 -84.56
N ILE A 81 24.12 40.79 -84.47
CA ILE A 81 23.15 40.60 -83.39
C ILE A 81 22.36 39.28 -83.51
N PHE A 82 22.59 38.49 -84.58
CA PHE A 82 21.92 37.21 -84.79
C PHE A 82 22.07 36.22 -83.61
N SER A 83 23.18 36.28 -82.86
CA SER A 83 23.42 35.45 -81.68
C SER A 83 22.50 35.75 -80.48
N LEU A 84 22.05 37.00 -80.31
CA LEU A 84 21.06 37.36 -79.28
C LEU A 84 19.65 36.86 -79.62
N LEU A 85 19.36 36.67 -80.91
CA LEU A 85 18.07 36.22 -81.42
C LEU A 85 17.87 34.71 -81.33
N GLU A 86 18.91 33.92 -81.04
CA GLU A 86 18.80 32.46 -80.85
C GLU A 86 17.84 32.08 -79.71
N SER A 87 17.67 32.98 -78.74
CA SER A 87 16.74 32.82 -77.61
C SER A 87 15.28 33.11 -77.98
N LEU A 88 15.03 33.76 -79.12
CA LEU A 88 13.70 34.13 -79.60
C LEU A 88 13.17 33.10 -80.60
N HIS A 89 11.86 32.92 -80.63
CA HIS A 89 11.28 31.99 -81.59
C HIS A 89 11.31 32.61 -83.01
N PRO A 90 11.50 31.84 -84.09
CA PRO A 90 11.47 32.36 -85.46
C PRO A 90 10.18 33.09 -85.88
N ALA A 91 9.13 32.97 -85.06
CA ALA A 91 7.85 33.68 -85.23
C ALA A 91 7.91 35.13 -84.74
N GLU A 92 8.83 35.41 -83.81
CA GLU A 92 9.06 36.66 -83.09
C GLU A 92 10.17 37.50 -83.73
N VAL A 93 10.75 37.05 -84.86
CA VAL A 93 11.80 37.76 -85.61
C VAL A 93 11.33 38.01 -87.04
N MET A 94 11.59 39.21 -87.53
CA MET A 94 11.32 39.66 -88.90
C MET A 94 12.60 40.25 -89.51
N THR A 95 12.85 39.95 -90.78
CA THR A 95 13.94 40.57 -91.52
C THR A 95 13.47 41.87 -92.19
N GLY A 96 14.37 42.84 -92.39
CA GLY A 96 14.07 44.14 -93.01
C GLY A 96 13.27 44.09 -94.33
N GLY A 97 12.51 45.14 -94.61
CA GLY A 97 11.60 45.23 -95.78
C GLY A 97 10.12 44.98 -95.46
N LEU A 98 9.61 45.59 -94.38
CA LEU A 98 8.26 45.43 -93.81
C LEU A 98 7.13 45.43 -94.86
N ARG A 99 6.74 44.24 -95.34
CA ARG A 99 5.54 44.07 -96.17
C ARG A 99 4.31 44.09 -95.28
N SER A 100 3.32 44.93 -95.59
CA SER A 100 2.11 45.10 -94.77
C SER A 100 1.37 43.78 -94.51
N CYS A 101 1.42 42.81 -95.43
CA CYS A 101 0.76 41.51 -95.26
C CYS A 101 1.51 40.58 -94.28
N GLU A 102 2.84 40.58 -94.30
CA GLU A 102 3.65 39.75 -93.41
C GLU A 102 3.54 40.26 -91.97
N LEU A 103 3.60 41.58 -91.77
CA LEU A 103 3.47 42.19 -90.46
C LEU A 103 2.13 41.85 -89.80
N VAL A 104 1.01 41.92 -90.54
CA VAL A 104 -0.31 41.51 -90.02
C VAL A 104 -0.32 40.05 -89.58
N TRP A 105 0.27 39.15 -90.36
CA TRP A 105 0.32 37.72 -90.02
C TRP A 105 1.17 37.46 -88.77
N ARG A 106 2.33 38.11 -88.68
CA ARG A 106 3.24 38.02 -87.52
C ARG A 106 2.58 38.54 -86.25
N LEU A 107 1.91 39.70 -86.34
CA LEU A 107 1.16 40.27 -85.23
C LEU A 107 0.06 39.34 -84.72
N ARG A 108 -0.73 38.73 -85.62
CA ARG A 108 -1.74 37.73 -85.25
C ARG A 108 -1.12 36.51 -84.55
N ARG A 109 0.01 36.01 -85.05
CA ARG A 109 0.69 34.83 -84.48
C ARG A 109 1.29 35.12 -83.10
N VAL A 110 1.87 36.31 -82.89
CA VAL A 110 2.40 36.74 -81.59
C VAL A 110 1.25 36.94 -80.59
N THR A 111 0.13 37.52 -81.05
CA THR A 111 -1.10 37.69 -80.28
C THR A 111 -1.66 36.35 -79.81
N GLU A 112 -1.82 35.37 -80.70
CA GLU A 112 -2.30 34.03 -80.35
C GLU A 112 -1.39 33.35 -79.31
N ARG A 113 -0.07 33.49 -79.48
CA ARG A 113 0.91 32.94 -78.54
C ARG A 113 0.86 33.63 -77.17
N HIS A 114 0.65 34.95 -77.16
CA HIS A 114 0.48 35.72 -75.93
C HIS A 114 -0.70 35.21 -75.12
N HIS A 115 -1.88 35.09 -75.75
CA HIS A 115 -3.08 34.54 -75.11
C HIS A 115 -2.84 33.12 -74.57
N LYS A 116 -2.22 32.23 -75.37
CA LYS A 116 -1.90 30.86 -74.91
C LYS A 116 -0.93 30.82 -73.74
N ARG A 117 0.09 31.70 -73.70
CA ARG A 117 1.02 31.83 -72.58
C ARG A 117 0.31 32.35 -71.32
N GLN A 118 -0.58 33.33 -71.46
CA GLN A 118 -1.39 33.84 -70.34
C GLN A 118 -2.32 32.76 -69.78
N GLU A 119 -3.02 32.01 -70.65
CA GLU A 119 -3.90 30.91 -70.25
C GLU A 119 -3.14 29.82 -69.49
N LEU A 120 -1.98 29.39 -70.01
CA LEU A 120 -1.16 28.38 -69.36
C LEU A 120 -0.67 28.83 -67.98
N ARG A 121 -0.27 30.11 -67.84
CA ARG A 121 0.15 30.67 -66.55
C ARG A 121 -0.99 30.72 -65.54
N ARG A 122 -2.18 31.14 -65.94
CA ARG A 122 -3.38 31.13 -65.08
C ARG A 122 -3.68 29.71 -64.61
N ARG A 123 -3.74 28.73 -65.52
CA ARG A 123 -3.94 27.32 -65.17
C ARG A 123 -2.85 26.78 -64.23
N GLN A 124 -1.59 27.18 -64.42
CA GLN A 124 -0.49 26.78 -63.53
C GLN A 124 -0.65 27.37 -62.13
N GLN A 125 -1.07 28.64 -62.02
CA GLN A 125 -1.36 29.29 -60.73
C GLN A 125 -2.54 28.60 -60.02
N ASP A 126 -3.62 28.31 -60.74
CA ASP A 126 -4.80 27.60 -60.20
C ASP A 126 -4.43 26.21 -59.68
N LEU A 127 -3.63 25.46 -60.44
CA LEU A 127 -3.12 24.15 -60.01
C LEU A 127 -2.20 24.24 -58.79
N SER A 128 -1.32 25.25 -58.73
CA SER A 128 -0.42 25.45 -57.58
C SER A 128 -1.23 25.70 -56.31
N LEU A 129 -2.22 26.60 -56.37
CA LEU A 129 -3.06 26.91 -55.22
C LEU A 129 -3.88 25.67 -54.79
N LEU A 130 -4.40 24.90 -55.75
CA LEU A 130 -5.12 23.68 -55.43
C LEU A 130 -4.24 22.67 -54.68
N VAL A 131 -3.01 22.44 -55.15
CA VAL A 131 -2.05 21.56 -54.49
C VAL A 131 -1.74 22.05 -53.08
N GLU A 132 -1.45 23.34 -52.90
CA GLU A 132 -1.19 23.95 -51.59
C GLU A 132 -2.38 23.76 -50.64
N LEU A 133 -3.61 24.08 -51.08
CA LEU A 133 -4.81 23.90 -50.27
C LEU A 133 -5.02 22.42 -49.89
N THR A 134 -4.80 21.49 -50.82
CA THR A 134 -4.94 20.05 -50.52
C THR A 134 -3.86 19.51 -49.58
N ALA A 135 -2.65 20.06 -49.63
CA ALA A 135 -1.59 19.72 -48.67
C ALA A 135 -1.95 20.25 -47.27
N ASP A 136 -2.40 21.51 -47.17
CA ASP A 136 -2.87 22.10 -45.92
C ASP A 136 -4.04 21.30 -45.31
N TYR A 137 -4.92 20.74 -46.14
CA TYR A 137 -6.00 19.84 -45.71
C TYR A 137 -5.54 18.54 -45.07
N ALA A 138 -4.38 18.01 -45.47
CA ALA A 138 -3.83 16.79 -44.92
C ALA A 138 -3.05 17.03 -43.62
N GLU A 139 -2.41 18.20 -43.49
CA GLU A 139 -1.53 18.52 -42.35
C GLU A 139 -2.26 19.13 -41.16
N ARG A 140 -3.31 19.95 -41.40
CA ARG A 140 -4.00 20.66 -40.31
C ARG A 140 -5.18 19.85 -39.79
N LEU A 141 -5.13 19.53 -38.49
CA LEU A 141 -6.22 18.91 -37.75
C LEU A 141 -7.25 19.93 -37.22
N ASP A 142 -6.90 21.21 -37.22
CA ASP A 142 -7.79 22.30 -36.83
C ASP A 142 -8.65 22.72 -38.02
N VAL A 143 -9.91 22.27 -38.00
CA VAL A 143 -10.89 22.53 -39.06
C VAL A 143 -11.18 24.02 -39.20
N GLU A 144 -11.31 24.75 -38.09
CA GLU A 144 -11.73 26.15 -38.14
C GLU A 144 -10.63 27.03 -38.73
N ALA A 145 -9.40 26.85 -38.27
CA ALA A 145 -8.24 27.57 -38.79
C ALA A 145 -7.99 27.27 -40.28
N LEU A 146 -8.22 26.02 -40.70
CA LEU A 146 -8.09 25.58 -42.08
C LEU A 146 -9.15 26.21 -42.99
N LEU A 147 -10.42 26.23 -42.58
CA LEU A 147 -11.50 26.82 -43.38
C LEU A 147 -11.31 28.33 -43.58
N HIS A 148 -10.86 29.03 -42.54
CA HIS A 148 -10.56 30.46 -42.65
C HIS A 148 -9.44 30.73 -43.67
N ASP A 149 -8.32 30.01 -43.57
CA ASP A 149 -7.18 30.19 -44.48
C ASP A 149 -7.56 29.93 -45.94
N VAL A 150 -8.38 28.91 -46.20
CA VAL A 150 -8.91 28.59 -47.55
C VAL A 150 -9.75 29.74 -48.09
N THR A 151 -10.70 30.25 -47.31
CA THR A 151 -11.57 31.35 -47.76
C THR A 151 -10.76 32.62 -48.04
N ARG A 152 -9.73 32.92 -47.23
CA ARG A 152 -8.84 34.07 -47.44
C ARG A 152 -8.02 33.93 -48.72
N ARG A 153 -7.34 32.80 -48.94
CA ARG A 153 -6.52 32.58 -50.15
C ARG A 153 -7.36 32.55 -51.43
N LEU A 154 -8.57 31.98 -51.37
CA LEU A 154 -9.52 32.04 -52.49
C LEU A 154 -9.93 33.48 -52.82
N ALA A 155 -10.18 34.30 -51.79
CA ALA A 155 -10.54 35.70 -52.00
C ALA A 155 -9.38 36.49 -52.63
N GLU A 156 -8.16 36.27 -52.15
CA GLU A 156 -6.92 36.89 -52.67
C GLU A 156 -6.63 36.48 -54.13
N GLN A 157 -6.67 35.18 -54.45
CA GLN A 157 -6.35 34.66 -55.78
C GLN A 157 -7.35 35.11 -56.83
N LEU A 158 -8.64 35.07 -56.50
CA LEU A 158 -9.66 35.53 -57.42
C LEU A 158 -9.67 37.05 -57.45
N GLY A 159 -9.27 37.76 -56.39
CA GLY A 159 -9.42 39.22 -56.30
C GLY A 159 -10.87 39.62 -56.04
N ILE A 160 -11.56 38.84 -55.20
CA ILE A 160 -12.94 39.10 -54.77
C ILE A 160 -12.93 39.63 -53.34
N ASN A 161 -13.93 40.42 -52.98
CA ASN A 161 -13.96 41.10 -51.69
C ASN A 161 -14.31 40.16 -50.53
N ARG A 162 -15.14 39.14 -50.78
CA ARG A 162 -15.56 38.21 -49.74
C ARG A 162 -15.79 36.79 -50.23
N ALA A 163 -15.14 35.84 -49.58
CA ALA A 163 -15.45 34.42 -49.65
C ALA A 163 -15.87 33.94 -48.25
N ALA A 164 -16.91 33.13 -48.16
CA ALA A 164 -17.41 32.59 -46.90
C ALA A 164 -17.84 31.13 -47.07
N LEU A 165 -17.66 30.33 -46.02
CA LEU A 165 -18.10 28.95 -45.98
C LEU A 165 -19.23 28.82 -44.96
N VAL A 166 -20.35 28.28 -45.43
CA VAL A 166 -21.57 28.09 -44.65
C VAL A 166 -21.79 26.60 -44.46
N MET A 167 -21.89 26.14 -43.22
CA MET A 167 -22.33 24.77 -42.92
C MET A 167 -23.84 24.77 -42.66
N LEU A 168 -24.55 23.80 -43.25
CA LEU A 168 -26.00 23.70 -43.16
C LEU A 168 -26.40 22.82 -41.97
N ASP A 169 -27.45 23.20 -41.25
CA ASP A 169 -28.05 22.37 -40.20
C ASP A 169 -28.93 21.28 -40.85
N GLN A 170 -28.96 20.07 -40.29
CA GLN A 170 -29.68 18.95 -40.90
C GLN A 170 -31.20 19.04 -40.70
N GLU A 171 -31.63 19.73 -39.64
CA GLU A 171 -33.02 19.73 -39.16
C GLU A 171 -33.71 21.10 -39.29
N ALA A 172 -32.97 22.14 -39.65
CA ALA A 172 -33.47 23.52 -39.69
C ALA A 172 -33.14 24.20 -41.02
N ASP A 173 -34.00 25.11 -41.46
CA ASP A 173 -33.76 26.01 -42.60
C ASP A 173 -32.79 27.15 -42.21
N SER A 174 -31.69 26.76 -41.56
CA SER A 174 -30.67 27.63 -41.02
C SER A 174 -29.29 27.04 -41.28
N GLY A 175 -28.30 27.92 -41.42
CA GLY A 175 -26.89 27.55 -41.56
C GLY A 175 -26.04 28.29 -40.55
N ARG A 176 -24.75 27.98 -40.53
CA ARG A 176 -23.73 28.65 -39.74
C ARG A 176 -22.59 29.05 -40.65
N VAL A 177 -22.22 30.33 -40.63
CA VAL A 177 -20.98 30.77 -41.26
C VAL A 177 -19.84 30.33 -40.36
N VAL A 178 -19.02 29.40 -40.84
CA VAL A 178 -17.90 28.81 -40.10
C VAL A 178 -16.57 29.48 -40.44
N ALA A 179 -16.49 30.12 -41.61
CA ALA A 179 -15.33 30.87 -42.05
C ALA A 179 -15.72 31.97 -43.04
N ALA A 180 -15.02 33.09 -42.98
CA ALA A 180 -15.10 34.15 -43.98
C ALA A 180 -13.76 34.87 -44.13
N SER A 181 -13.47 35.37 -45.34
CA SER A 181 -12.21 36.03 -45.69
C SER A 181 -12.05 37.43 -45.09
N ASP A 182 -13.16 38.07 -44.72
CA ASP A 182 -13.21 39.45 -44.22
C ASP A 182 -13.14 39.58 -42.69
N THR A 183 -12.98 38.46 -41.98
CA THR A 183 -12.90 38.43 -40.50
C THR A 183 -11.70 37.63 -40.03
N SER A 184 -10.94 38.16 -39.07
CA SER A 184 -9.80 37.48 -38.47
C SER A 184 -10.25 36.50 -37.39
N GLY A 185 -10.44 35.21 -37.73
CA GLY A 185 -10.66 34.13 -36.75
C GLY A 185 -11.90 33.26 -37.00
N PRO A 186 -12.10 32.24 -36.14
CA PRO A 186 -13.22 31.31 -36.25
C PRO A 186 -14.57 32.04 -36.12
N GLN A 187 -15.49 31.75 -37.03
CA GLN A 187 -16.85 32.27 -36.98
C GLN A 187 -17.83 31.19 -36.55
N ASP A 188 -18.80 31.59 -35.73
CA ASP A 188 -19.98 30.79 -35.46
C ASP A 188 -21.25 31.65 -35.55
N THR A 189 -21.47 32.23 -36.73
CA THR A 189 -22.63 33.09 -36.94
C THR A 189 -23.76 32.29 -37.56
N ARG A 190 -24.84 32.09 -36.80
CA ARG A 190 -26.07 31.47 -37.31
C ARG A 190 -26.73 32.40 -38.33
N ILE A 191 -27.14 31.83 -39.47
CA ILE A 191 -27.88 32.50 -40.52
C ILE A 191 -29.19 31.76 -40.80
N GLU A 192 -30.26 32.51 -41.06
CA GLU A 192 -31.53 31.97 -41.54
C GLU A 192 -31.50 31.94 -43.06
N LEU A 193 -31.77 30.78 -43.67
CA LEU A 193 -31.62 30.61 -45.11
C LEU A 193 -32.63 31.44 -45.92
N ASP A 194 -33.71 31.95 -45.29
CA ASP A 194 -34.68 32.86 -45.91
C ASP A 194 -34.03 34.16 -46.40
N ARG A 195 -32.99 34.60 -45.69
CA ARG A 195 -32.24 35.82 -46.02
C ARG A 195 -31.08 35.55 -46.99
N TYR A 196 -30.87 34.30 -47.37
CA TYR A 196 -29.79 33.84 -48.24
C TYR A 196 -30.34 32.85 -49.30
N PRO A 197 -31.26 33.30 -50.17
CA PRO A 197 -31.92 32.43 -51.16
C PRO A 197 -30.93 31.76 -52.12
N GLU A 198 -29.77 32.38 -52.39
CA GLU A 198 -28.69 31.76 -53.18
C GLU A 198 -28.08 30.52 -52.50
N VAL A 199 -27.94 30.55 -51.17
CA VAL A 199 -27.41 29.44 -50.37
C VAL A 199 -28.46 28.33 -50.28
N ARG A 200 -29.72 28.70 -50.04
CA ARG A 200 -30.85 27.77 -50.03
C ARG A 200 -30.99 27.03 -51.35
N GLU A 201 -30.90 27.74 -52.47
CA GLU A 201 -31.06 27.12 -53.79
C GLU A 201 -29.89 26.20 -54.14
N ALA A 202 -28.66 26.59 -53.80
CA ALA A 202 -27.49 25.72 -53.95
C ALA A 202 -27.63 24.44 -53.09
N ALA A 203 -28.14 24.57 -51.86
CA ALA A 203 -28.42 23.43 -50.98
C ALA A 203 -29.51 22.50 -51.54
N ARG A 204 -30.58 23.07 -52.09
CA ARG A 204 -31.73 22.33 -52.63
C ARG A 204 -31.40 21.62 -53.95
N THR A 205 -30.69 22.29 -54.84
CA THR A 205 -30.42 21.77 -56.20
C THR A 205 -29.16 20.94 -56.29
N GLY A 206 -28.21 21.12 -55.35
CA GLY A 206 -26.88 20.52 -55.43
C GLY A 206 -26.04 21.05 -56.59
N ARG A 207 -26.43 22.17 -57.21
CA ARG A 207 -25.71 22.77 -58.34
C ARG A 207 -25.14 24.15 -57.98
N PRO A 208 -24.02 24.57 -58.59
CA PRO A 208 -23.53 25.92 -58.44
C PRO A 208 -24.57 26.95 -58.91
N ILE A 209 -24.82 27.96 -58.09
CA ILE A 209 -25.69 29.09 -58.41
C ILE A 209 -24.81 30.29 -58.70
N ILE A 210 -24.96 30.88 -59.88
CA ILE A 210 -24.17 32.02 -60.34
C ILE A 210 -25.14 33.15 -60.66
N VAL A 211 -24.91 34.31 -60.06
CA VAL A 211 -25.74 35.50 -60.27
C VAL A 211 -24.83 36.64 -60.71
N GLU A 212 -24.97 37.06 -61.96
CA GLU A 212 -24.18 38.14 -62.58
C GLU A 212 -24.75 39.55 -62.31
N ASP A 213 -26.05 39.66 -62.02
CA ASP A 213 -26.70 40.92 -61.61
C ASP A 213 -27.64 40.68 -60.44
N ALA A 214 -27.11 40.81 -59.22
CA ALA A 214 -27.84 40.56 -57.98
C ALA A 214 -29.01 41.53 -57.77
N SER A 215 -28.99 42.72 -58.39
CA SER A 215 -30.05 43.73 -58.21
C SER A 215 -31.33 43.39 -58.98
N HIS A 216 -31.23 42.57 -60.04
CA HIS A 216 -32.37 42.23 -60.91
C HIS A 216 -32.63 40.72 -61.02
N HIS A 217 -31.86 39.88 -60.30
CA HIS A 217 -32.01 38.44 -60.42
C HIS A 217 -33.30 37.93 -59.72
N PRO A 218 -34.13 37.09 -60.39
CA PRO A 218 -35.38 36.57 -59.82
C PRO A 218 -35.21 35.76 -58.52
N LEU A 219 -34.11 35.02 -58.39
CA LEU A 219 -33.81 34.23 -57.18
C LEU A 219 -33.69 35.10 -55.91
N LEU A 220 -33.33 36.37 -56.07
CA LEU A 220 -33.07 37.28 -54.95
C LEU A 220 -34.27 38.19 -54.64
N GLU A 221 -35.44 37.90 -55.23
CA GLU A 221 -36.68 38.63 -54.98
C GLU A 221 -37.00 38.60 -53.46
N GLY A 222 -37.03 39.77 -52.83
CA GLY A 222 -37.18 39.94 -51.38
C GLY A 222 -35.91 40.38 -50.62
N VAL A 223 -34.70 40.13 -51.16
CA VAL A 223 -33.42 40.56 -50.54
C VAL A 223 -32.61 41.54 -51.40
N GLN A 224 -33.09 41.89 -52.59
CA GLN A 224 -32.43 42.83 -53.53
C GLN A 224 -32.02 44.16 -52.88
N SER A 225 -32.87 44.77 -52.06
CA SER A 225 -32.57 46.04 -51.38
C SER A 225 -31.41 45.92 -50.38
N GLU A 226 -31.30 44.78 -49.68
CA GLU A 226 -30.18 44.50 -48.77
C GLU A 226 -28.87 44.25 -49.55
N MET A 227 -28.95 43.56 -50.69
CA MET A 227 -27.80 43.31 -51.56
C MET A 227 -27.25 44.60 -52.16
N ALA A 228 -28.14 45.48 -52.64
CA ALA A 228 -27.78 46.79 -53.15
C ALA A 228 -27.18 47.71 -52.06
N ALA A 229 -27.75 47.70 -50.85
CA ALA A 229 -27.21 48.46 -49.71
C ALA A 229 -25.79 48.03 -49.31
N ARG A 230 -25.45 46.74 -49.50
CA ARG A 230 -24.11 46.19 -49.26
C ARG A 230 -23.18 46.27 -50.48
N GLY A 231 -23.65 46.82 -51.59
CA GLY A 231 -22.90 46.93 -52.84
C GLY A 231 -22.51 45.58 -53.45
N ILE A 232 -23.29 44.52 -53.22
CA ILE A 232 -23.06 43.19 -53.78
C ILE A 232 -23.70 43.13 -55.17
N HIS A 233 -22.89 42.86 -56.21
CA HIS A 233 -23.37 42.84 -57.60
C HIS A 233 -23.33 41.45 -58.21
N THR A 234 -22.28 40.68 -57.91
CA THR A 234 -22.09 39.33 -58.44
C THR A 234 -21.86 38.38 -57.28
N LEU A 235 -22.51 37.22 -57.30
CA LEU A 235 -22.31 36.19 -56.31
C LEU A 235 -22.28 34.79 -56.94
N VAL A 236 -21.55 33.90 -56.27
CA VAL A 236 -21.48 32.48 -56.63
C VAL A 236 -21.64 31.67 -55.36
N ALA A 237 -22.60 30.74 -55.36
CA ALA A 237 -22.83 29.79 -54.29
C ALA A 237 -22.52 28.38 -54.80
N LEU A 238 -21.45 27.76 -54.28
CA LEU A 238 -21.02 26.42 -54.65
C LEU A 238 -21.36 25.41 -53.55
N PRO A 239 -22.08 24.33 -53.84
CA PRO A 239 -22.42 23.31 -52.85
C PRO A 239 -21.22 22.41 -52.48
N LEU A 240 -21.01 22.22 -51.18
CA LEU A 240 -20.06 21.26 -50.61
C LEU A 240 -20.77 19.92 -50.36
N HIS A 241 -20.45 18.93 -51.19
CA HIS A 241 -21.01 17.58 -51.09
C HIS A 241 -20.21 16.71 -50.13
N ILE A 242 -20.79 16.43 -48.96
CA ILE A 242 -20.21 15.55 -47.94
C ILE A 242 -21.09 14.31 -47.84
N ALA A 243 -20.49 13.12 -48.10
CA ALA A 243 -21.19 11.84 -48.11
C ALA A 243 -22.39 11.74 -49.07
N GLY A 244 -22.35 12.51 -50.17
CA GLY A 244 -23.42 12.51 -51.19
C GLY A 244 -24.53 13.53 -50.95
N GLU A 245 -24.49 14.27 -49.83
CA GLU A 245 -25.45 15.32 -49.49
C GLU A 245 -24.77 16.69 -49.43
N VAL A 246 -25.52 17.76 -49.72
CA VAL A 246 -25.01 19.13 -49.57
C VAL A 246 -25.02 19.48 -48.08
N ARG A 247 -23.84 19.52 -47.47
CA ARG A 247 -23.67 19.85 -46.05
C ARG A 247 -23.12 21.23 -45.80
N GLY A 248 -22.69 21.92 -46.86
CA GLY A 248 -22.28 23.30 -46.79
C GLY A 248 -22.34 23.99 -48.14
N VAL A 249 -22.13 25.30 -48.14
CA VAL A 249 -22.05 26.13 -49.34
C VAL A 249 -20.86 27.08 -49.22
N LEU A 250 -20.01 27.11 -50.24
CA LEU A 250 -18.96 28.12 -50.42
C LEU A 250 -19.59 29.31 -51.17
N LEU A 251 -19.68 30.44 -50.50
CA LEU A 251 -20.32 31.65 -50.98
C LEU A 251 -19.27 32.71 -51.30
N LEU A 252 -19.26 33.19 -52.53
CA LEU A 252 -18.34 34.20 -53.05
C LEU A 252 -19.15 35.43 -53.45
N ARG A 253 -18.70 36.61 -53.05
CA ARG A 253 -19.38 37.89 -53.31
C ARG A 253 -18.37 38.91 -53.82
N ALA A 254 -18.67 39.49 -54.98
CA ALA A 254 -17.96 40.64 -55.51
C ALA A 254 -18.74 41.93 -55.17
N THR A 255 -18.03 42.94 -54.66
CA THR A 255 -18.59 44.22 -54.25
C THR A 255 -17.86 45.39 -54.91
N GLY A 256 -18.56 46.48 -55.21
CA GLY A 256 -17.96 47.71 -55.74
C GLY A 256 -18.41 48.07 -57.16
N SER A 257 -17.91 49.19 -57.68
CA SER A 257 -18.41 49.82 -58.91
C SER A 257 -18.20 49.00 -60.19
N ASP A 258 -17.18 48.13 -60.21
CA ASP A 258 -16.83 47.30 -61.36
C ASP A 258 -17.65 46.01 -61.35
N ARG A 259 -18.53 45.85 -62.35
CA ARG A 259 -19.36 44.65 -62.53
C ARG A 259 -18.49 43.47 -62.96
N ARG A 260 -17.91 42.77 -61.98
CA ARG A 260 -17.13 41.55 -62.21
C ARG A 260 -18.03 40.40 -62.67
N THR A 261 -17.63 39.70 -63.71
CA THR A 261 -18.21 38.40 -64.13
C THR A 261 -17.21 37.28 -63.88
N PHE A 262 -17.70 36.07 -63.58
CA PHE A 262 -16.85 34.89 -63.45
C PHE A 262 -16.75 34.15 -64.78
N ALA A 263 -15.53 33.92 -65.26
CA ALA A 263 -15.30 33.13 -66.45
C ALA A 263 -15.52 31.63 -66.19
N ALA A 264 -15.80 30.85 -67.23
CA ALA A 264 -16.03 29.40 -67.12
C ALA A 264 -14.90 28.66 -66.40
N HIS A 265 -13.64 29.03 -66.66
CA HIS A 265 -12.47 28.41 -66.01
C HIS A 265 -12.38 28.74 -64.51
N GLU A 266 -12.79 29.93 -64.06
CA GLU A 266 -12.82 30.28 -62.64
C GLU A 266 -13.89 29.45 -61.91
N ILE A 267 -15.03 29.19 -62.56
CA ILE A 267 -16.10 28.35 -62.01
C ILE A 267 -15.63 26.90 -61.87
N ASP A 268 -14.95 26.35 -62.88
CA ASP A 268 -14.39 24.99 -62.82
C ASP A 268 -13.35 24.85 -61.70
N PHE A 269 -12.48 25.85 -61.55
CA PHE A 269 -11.52 25.92 -60.45
C PHE A 269 -12.23 25.94 -59.08
N LEU A 270 -13.21 26.84 -58.91
CA LEU A 270 -14.00 26.96 -57.69
C LEU A 270 -14.74 25.68 -57.32
N HIS A 271 -15.32 25.00 -58.31
CA HIS A 271 -15.98 23.71 -58.10
C HIS A 271 -15.00 22.66 -57.58
N THR A 272 -13.78 22.65 -58.12
CA THR A 272 -12.73 21.72 -57.69
C THR A 272 -12.27 22.02 -56.26
N VAL A 273 -12.11 23.29 -55.91
CA VAL A 273 -11.77 23.69 -54.53
C VAL A 273 -12.89 23.33 -53.57
N ALA A 274 -14.16 23.61 -53.90
CA ALA A 274 -15.30 23.23 -53.08
C ALA A 274 -15.36 21.71 -52.85
N HIS A 275 -15.09 20.90 -53.88
CA HIS A 275 -15.02 19.45 -53.72
C HIS A 275 -13.89 19.02 -52.79
N ALA A 276 -12.69 19.57 -52.95
CA ALA A 276 -11.55 19.27 -52.09
C ALA A 276 -11.81 19.67 -50.62
N THR A 277 -12.42 20.84 -50.39
CA THR A 277 -12.82 21.28 -49.04
C THR A 277 -13.85 20.34 -48.42
N ALA A 278 -14.82 19.84 -49.19
CA ALA A 278 -15.83 18.91 -48.69
C ALA A 278 -15.20 17.58 -48.24
N VAL A 279 -14.23 17.06 -49.00
CA VAL A 279 -13.47 15.84 -48.65
C VAL A 279 -12.66 16.06 -47.37
N ALA A 280 -11.97 17.19 -47.24
CA ALA A 280 -11.20 17.52 -46.04
C ALA A 280 -12.07 17.58 -44.78
N LEU A 281 -13.22 18.26 -44.87
CA LEU A 281 -14.20 18.37 -43.78
C LEU A 281 -14.73 17.00 -43.32
N ARG A 282 -15.01 16.11 -44.27
CA ARG A 282 -15.42 14.74 -43.98
C ARG A 282 -14.35 13.98 -43.20
N ASN A 283 -13.10 14.06 -43.64
CA ASN A 283 -11.99 13.35 -43.02
C ASN A 283 -11.73 13.83 -41.60
N ALA A 284 -11.74 15.15 -41.38
CA ALA A 284 -11.58 15.72 -40.05
C ALA A 284 -12.70 15.27 -39.08
N SER A 285 -13.95 15.26 -39.55
CA SER A 285 -15.10 14.81 -38.76
C SER A 285 -15.00 13.33 -38.37
N LEU A 286 -14.56 12.47 -39.30
CA LEU A 286 -14.34 11.03 -39.02
C LEU A 286 -13.22 10.81 -38.01
N LEU A 287 -12.11 11.53 -38.13
CA LEU A 287 -10.99 11.43 -37.19
C LEU A 287 -11.39 11.84 -35.77
N GLN A 288 -12.19 12.90 -35.62
CA GLN A 288 -12.72 13.30 -34.32
C GLN A 288 -13.64 12.25 -33.71
N LEU A 289 -14.55 11.66 -34.51
CA LEU A 289 -15.46 10.61 -34.05
C LEU A 289 -14.69 9.38 -33.53
N VAL A 290 -13.71 8.89 -34.29
CA VAL A 290 -12.90 7.72 -33.93
C VAL A 290 -12.10 7.97 -32.66
N ARG A 291 -11.49 9.16 -32.51
CA ARG A 291 -10.76 9.52 -31.29
C ARG A 291 -11.67 9.54 -30.06
N GLY A 292 -12.85 10.15 -30.17
CA GLY A 292 -13.80 10.21 -29.05
C GLY A 292 -14.35 8.83 -28.65
N GLN A 293 -14.52 7.91 -29.60
CA GLN A 293 -14.88 6.51 -29.29
C GLN A 293 -13.74 5.79 -28.56
N ASN A 294 -12.51 5.93 -29.07
CA ASN A 294 -11.35 5.25 -28.51
C ASN A 294 -11.04 5.72 -27.06
N GLU A 295 -11.17 7.02 -26.79
CA GLU A 295 -11.01 7.56 -25.43
C GLU A 295 -12.04 6.98 -24.44
N ARG A 296 -13.30 6.83 -24.88
CA ARG A 296 -14.36 6.22 -24.06
C ARG A 296 -14.09 4.74 -23.80
N GLU A 297 -13.64 4.01 -24.82
CA GLU A 297 -13.33 2.58 -24.71
C GLU A 297 -12.14 2.34 -23.76
N ILE A 298 -11.06 3.10 -23.91
CA ILE A 298 -9.89 3.04 -23.02
C ILE A 298 -10.30 3.35 -21.58
N SER A 299 -11.10 4.40 -21.37
CA SER A 299 -11.56 4.77 -20.03
C SER A 299 -12.43 3.69 -19.38
N ALA A 300 -13.36 3.11 -20.14
CA ALA A 300 -14.21 2.01 -19.67
C ALA A 300 -13.38 0.76 -19.31
N ARG A 301 -12.37 0.44 -20.15
CA ARG A 301 -11.48 -0.68 -19.91
C ARG A 301 -10.62 -0.49 -18.66
N ILE A 302 -10.04 0.69 -18.46
CA ILE A 302 -9.25 1.01 -17.25
C ILE A 302 -10.12 0.88 -16.00
N ALA A 303 -11.37 1.38 -16.04
CA ALA A 303 -12.29 1.26 -14.90
C ALA A 303 -12.65 -0.21 -14.61
N ALA A 304 -12.85 -1.03 -15.65
CA ALA A 304 -13.13 -2.45 -15.51
C ALA A 304 -11.93 -3.22 -14.93
N GLU A 305 -10.72 -2.96 -15.44
CA GLU A 305 -9.47 -3.57 -14.95
C GLU A 305 -9.20 -3.15 -13.49
N ALA A 306 -9.42 -1.89 -13.13
CA ALA A 306 -9.28 -1.42 -11.75
C ALA A 306 -10.27 -2.13 -10.80
N LYS A 307 -11.53 -2.32 -11.23
CA LYS A 307 -12.53 -3.05 -10.44
C LYS A 307 -12.15 -4.53 -10.27
N ALA A 308 -11.66 -5.18 -11.33
CA ALA A 308 -11.21 -6.57 -11.27
C ALA A 308 -10.00 -6.74 -10.34
N ALA A 309 -9.00 -5.86 -10.44
CA ALA A 309 -7.82 -5.88 -9.58
C ALA A 309 -8.18 -5.68 -8.09
N SER A 310 -9.16 -4.82 -7.79
CA SER A 310 -9.64 -4.65 -6.41
C SER A 310 -10.28 -5.91 -5.85
N LEU A 311 -11.11 -6.61 -6.64
CA LEU A 311 -11.77 -7.86 -6.19
C LEU A 311 -10.74 -8.97 -5.94
N GLU A 312 -9.75 -9.11 -6.83
CA GLU A 312 -8.67 -10.09 -6.66
C GLU A 312 -7.85 -9.82 -5.39
N THR A 313 -7.60 -8.54 -5.10
CA THR A 313 -6.89 -8.13 -3.89
C THR A 313 -7.64 -8.55 -2.61
N TYR A 314 -8.96 -8.34 -2.55
CA TYR A 314 -9.77 -8.78 -1.39
C TYR A 314 -9.81 -10.31 -1.26
N HIS A 315 -9.91 -11.03 -2.38
CA HIS A 315 -9.86 -12.49 -2.36
C HIS A 315 -8.51 -13.00 -1.85
N LEU A 316 -7.39 -12.38 -2.26
CA LEU A 316 -6.06 -12.69 -1.76
C LEU A 316 -5.90 -12.39 -0.26
N PHE A 317 -6.47 -11.27 0.23
CA PHE A 317 -6.49 -10.98 1.66
C PHE A 317 -7.24 -12.07 2.43
N PHE A 318 -8.46 -12.40 2.02
CA PHE A 318 -9.26 -13.46 2.64
C PHE A 318 -8.51 -14.80 2.66
N ALA A 319 -7.85 -15.16 1.55
CA ALA A 319 -7.12 -16.42 1.40
C ALA A 319 -5.84 -16.51 2.26
N ASN A 320 -5.12 -15.40 2.47
CA ASN A 320 -3.81 -15.39 3.15
C ASN A 320 -3.87 -14.97 4.63
N LEU A 321 -5.04 -14.64 5.17
CA LEU A 321 -5.20 -14.46 6.61
C LEU A 321 -4.84 -15.76 7.34
N ARG A 322 -4.03 -15.66 8.39
CA ARG A 322 -3.66 -16.80 9.25
C ARG A 322 -4.74 -17.19 10.25
N GLU A 323 -5.74 -16.33 10.44
CA GLU A 323 -6.93 -16.66 11.20
C GLU A 323 -7.92 -17.39 10.30
N GLY A 324 -8.66 -18.32 10.88
CA GLY A 324 -9.82 -18.89 10.21
C GLY A 324 -10.89 -17.82 10.13
N VAL A 325 -11.41 -17.57 8.93
CA VAL A 325 -12.51 -16.63 8.69
C VAL A 325 -13.63 -17.39 8.01
N ALA A 326 -14.80 -17.36 8.63
CA ALA A 326 -16.03 -17.89 8.08
C ALA A 326 -17.04 -16.76 7.89
N ILE A 327 -17.68 -16.72 6.72
CA ILE A 327 -18.86 -15.89 6.48
C ILE A 327 -20.06 -16.79 6.72
N LEU A 328 -21.00 -16.34 7.54
CA LEU A 328 -22.20 -17.09 7.90
C LEU A 328 -23.46 -16.34 7.42
N ASP A 329 -24.53 -17.10 7.18
CA ASP A 329 -25.87 -16.54 6.95
C ASP A 329 -26.59 -16.17 8.27
N ASP A 330 -27.86 -15.77 8.17
CA ASP A 330 -28.70 -15.37 9.29
C ASP A 330 -29.07 -16.52 10.25
N ARG A 331 -28.85 -17.77 9.81
CA ARG A 331 -29.07 -19.02 10.54
C ARG A 331 -27.77 -19.65 11.04
N ALA A 332 -26.65 -18.94 10.96
CA ALA A 332 -25.33 -19.43 11.34
C ALA A 332 -24.81 -20.62 10.50
N CYS A 333 -25.31 -20.76 9.27
CA CYS A 333 -24.74 -21.69 8.29
C CYS A 333 -23.58 -21.02 7.55
N VAL A 334 -22.51 -21.78 7.30
CA VAL A 334 -21.31 -21.27 6.62
C VAL A 334 -21.61 -21.02 5.14
N LEU A 335 -21.39 -19.80 4.67
CA LEU A 335 -21.45 -19.41 3.26
C LEU A 335 -20.08 -19.49 2.58
N SER A 336 -19.02 -19.19 3.34
CA SER A 336 -17.64 -19.22 2.86
C SER A 336 -16.69 -19.44 4.02
N LEU A 337 -15.62 -20.20 3.77
CA LEU A 337 -14.53 -20.47 4.71
C LEU A 337 -13.20 -20.24 4.01
N ASN A 338 -12.30 -19.48 4.62
CA ASN A 338 -10.96 -19.26 4.07
C ASN A 338 -10.03 -20.49 4.26
N PRO A 339 -8.92 -20.59 3.51
CA PRO A 339 -8.00 -21.73 3.60
C PRO A 339 -7.42 -21.98 5.00
N SER A 340 -7.19 -20.93 5.79
CA SER A 340 -6.73 -21.09 7.17
C SER A 340 -7.82 -21.70 8.06
N GLY A 341 -9.08 -21.34 7.84
CA GLY A 341 -10.23 -21.95 8.49
C GLY A 341 -10.37 -23.42 8.12
N GLU A 342 -10.14 -23.78 6.85
CA GLU A 342 -10.11 -25.18 6.41
C GLU A 342 -9.05 -25.98 7.16
N SER A 343 -7.84 -25.43 7.30
CA SER A 343 -6.74 -26.07 8.00
C SER A 343 -6.98 -26.20 9.51
N ILE A 344 -7.59 -25.21 10.16
CA ILE A 344 -7.83 -25.22 11.61
C ILE A 344 -8.98 -26.16 11.97
N LEU A 345 -10.10 -26.10 11.23
CA LEU A 345 -11.28 -26.94 11.48
C LEU A 345 -11.18 -28.33 10.83
N GLU A 346 -10.13 -28.57 10.04
CA GLU A 346 -9.89 -29.78 9.28
C GLU A 346 -11.10 -30.16 8.38
N THR A 347 -11.69 -29.15 7.72
CA THR A 347 -12.83 -29.31 6.80
C THR A 347 -12.56 -28.56 5.52
N THR A 348 -13.09 -29.02 4.39
CA THR A 348 -13.02 -28.24 3.14
C THR A 348 -14.12 -27.17 3.12
N SER A 349 -13.88 -26.06 2.44
CA SER A 349 -14.84 -24.97 2.28
C SER A 349 -16.10 -25.48 1.55
N GLU A 350 -15.95 -26.39 0.59
CA GLU A 350 -17.07 -27.06 -0.08
C GLU A 350 -17.94 -27.91 0.86
N ALA A 351 -17.32 -28.62 1.82
CA ALA A 351 -18.05 -29.45 2.78
C ALA A 351 -18.67 -28.61 3.90
N ALA A 352 -18.00 -27.52 4.30
CA ALA A 352 -18.52 -26.58 5.29
C ALA A 352 -19.69 -25.75 4.74
N ASN A 353 -19.71 -25.46 3.43
CA ASN A 353 -20.73 -24.63 2.82
C ASN A 353 -22.15 -25.20 3.04
N GLY A 354 -23.03 -24.38 3.61
CA GLY A 354 -24.39 -24.73 3.98
C GLY A 354 -24.53 -25.53 5.28
N GLN A 355 -23.44 -25.98 5.91
CA GLN A 355 -23.49 -26.61 7.23
C GLN A 355 -23.56 -25.58 8.34
N HIS A 356 -24.23 -25.95 9.43
CA HIS A 356 -24.34 -25.10 10.61
C HIS A 356 -23.01 -25.08 11.38
N LEU A 357 -22.60 -23.89 11.86
CA LEU A 357 -21.29 -23.70 12.52
C LEU A 357 -21.06 -24.67 13.69
N VAL A 358 -22.11 -24.95 14.48
CA VAL A 358 -22.05 -25.86 15.64
C VAL A 358 -21.71 -27.30 15.22
N ASP A 359 -22.18 -27.75 14.07
CA ASP A 359 -21.93 -29.13 13.59
C ASP A 359 -20.47 -29.31 13.16
N ILE A 360 -19.86 -28.24 12.64
CA ILE A 360 -18.46 -28.22 12.19
C ILE A 360 -17.51 -28.10 13.40
N THR A 361 -17.84 -27.21 14.33
CA THR A 361 -16.96 -26.87 15.46
C THR A 361 -17.20 -27.74 16.70
N GLN A 362 -18.37 -28.37 16.83
CA GLN A 362 -18.75 -29.23 17.97
C GLN A 362 -18.25 -28.68 19.32
N PRO A 363 -18.63 -27.44 19.67
CA PRO A 363 -18.15 -26.78 20.87
C PRO A 363 -18.63 -27.54 22.12
N VAL A 364 -17.81 -27.52 23.17
CA VAL A 364 -18.21 -28.08 24.47
C VAL A 364 -19.38 -27.31 25.08
N ASP A 365 -19.45 -26.00 24.83
CA ASP A 365 -20.56 -25.13 25.21
C ASP A 365 -21.13 -24.45 23.96
N GLU A 366 -22.19 -25.05 23.40
CA GLU A 366 -22.91 -24.52 22.24
C GLU A 366 -23.57 -23.17 22.52
N THR A 367 -23.99 -22.95 23.77
CA THR A 367 -24.70 -21.74 24.20
C THR A 367 -23.86 -20.50 23.99
N VAL A 368 -22.60 -20.54 24.41
CA VAL A 368 -21.68 -19.40 24.31
C VAL A 368 -21.35 -19.07 22.85
N LEU A 369 -21.13 -20.10 22.02
CA LEU A 369 -20.91 -19.89 20.58
C LEU A 369 -22.14 -19.24 19.94
N MET A 370 -23.34 -19.68 20.31
CA MET A 370 -24.58 -19.15 19.75
C MET A 370 -24.95 -17.76 20.25
N GLU A 371 -24.59 -17.41 21.49
CA GLU A 371 -24.69 -16.04 21.98
C GLU A 371 -23.81 -15.08 21.18
N LEU A 372 -22.60 -15.50 20.81
CA LEU A 372 -21.67 -14.70 20.02
C LEU A 372 -22.21 -14.44 18.61
N VAL A 373 -22.75 -15.45 17.94
CA VAL A 373 -23.40 -15.30 16.63
C VAL A 373 -24.68 -14.47 16.75
N THR A 374 -25.48 -14.66 17.79
CA THR A 374 -26.73 -13.90 18.01
C THR A 374 -26.46 -12.43 18.28
N ALA A 375 -25.41 -12.10 19.03
CA ALA A 375 -24.96 -10.73 19.26
C ALA A 375 -24.60 -10.05 17.92
N ALA A 376 -23.77 -10.72 17.10
CA ALA A 376 -23.40 -10.21 15.79
C ALA A 376 -24.61 -10.03 14.86
N ARG A 377 -25.58 -10.95 14.90
CA ARG A 377 -26.85 -10.81 14.15
C ARG A 377 -27.67 -9.58 14.55
N ASN A 378 -27.59 -9.18 15.82
CA ASN A 378 -28.28 -8.01 16.34
C ASN A 378 -27.50 -6.70 16.13
N GLY A 379 -26.31 -6.76 15.51
CA GLY A 379 -25.47 -5.60 15.22
C GLY A 379 -24.31 -5.40 16.21
N ASP A 380 -24.17 -6.25 17.22
CA ASP A 380 -23.13 -6.13 18.25
C ASP A 380 -21.91 -6.98 17.91
N SER A 381 -20.72 -6.37 17.86
CA SER A 381 -19.47 -7.11 17.72
C SER A 381 -18.98 -7.64 19.06
N ARG A 382 -18.62 -8.92 19.12
CA ARG A 382 -17.95 -9.55 20.29
C ARG A 382 -16.66 -10.20 19.86
N SER A 383 -15.59 -10.01 20.65
CA SER A 383 -14.26 -10.55 20.37
C SER A 383 -13.71 -11.36 21.55
N ASP A 384 -12.68 -12.15 21.24
CA ASP A 384 -11.83 -12.85 22.21
C ASP A 384 -12.56 -13.85 23.13
N VAL A 385 -13.55 -14.56 22.59
CA VAL A 385 -14.29 -15.59 23.32
C VAL A 385 -13.65 -16.95 23.10
N ASP A 386 -12.94 -17.45 24.10
CA ASP A 386 -12.26 -18.75 24.05
C ASP A 386 -13.24 -19.90 24.29
N LEU A 387 -13.31 -20.83 23.35
CA LEU A 387 -14.15 -22.01 23.40
C LEU A 387 -13.37 -23.27 23.05
N MET A 388 -13.62 -24.33 23.82
CA MET A 388 -13.12 -25.65 23.47
C MET A 388 -14.04 -26.27 22.42
N VAL A 389 -13.44 -26.69 21.31
CA VAL A 389 -14.12 -27.22 20.13
C VAL A 389 -13.52 -28.57 19.74
N ARG A 390 -14.24 -29.33 18.91
CA ARG A 390 -13.72 -30.52 18.26
C ARG A 390 -13.74 -30.37 16.75
N THR A 391 -12.63 -30.66 16.10
CA THR A 391 -12.57 -30.73 14.64
C THR A 391 -13.42 -31.89 14.13
N SER A 392 -13.70 -31.90 12.83
CA SER A 392 -14.39 -33.00 12.14
C SER A 392 -13.71 -34.36 12.33
N ARG A 393 -12.38 -34.38 12.57
CA ARG A 393 -11.58 -35.59 12.85
C ARG A 393 -11.44 -35.91 14.34
N GLY A 394 -12.07 -35.12 15.21
CA GLY A 394 -12.14 -35.35 16.65
C GLY A 394 -10.99 -34.74 17.46
N GLN A 395 -10.11 -33.93 16.86
CA GLN A 395 -9.06 -33.20 17.58
C GLN A 395 -9.69 -32.13 18.47
N ARG A 396 -9.26 -32.03 19.74
CA ARG A 396 -9.70 -30.98 20.65
C ARG A 396 -8.81 -29.75 20.51
N LEU A 397 -9.43 -28.60 20.25
CA LEU A 397 -8.76 -27.31 20.15
C LEU A 397 -9.43 -26.31 21.07
N THR A 398 -8.67 -25.33 21.55
CA THR A 398 -9.20 -24.10 22.15
C THR A 398 -9.11 -23.01 21.11
N LEU A 399 -10.25 -22.59 20.56
CA LEU A 399 -10.33 -21.52 19.59
C LEU A 399 -10.83 -20.24 20.25
N SER A 400 -10.18 -19.12 19.94
CA SER A 400 -10.66 -17.79 20.31
C SER A 400 -11.51 -17.24 19.17
N PHE A 401 -12.81 -17.04 19.42
CA PHE A 401 -13.79 -16.59 18.43
C PHE A 401 -14.08 -15.10 18.55
N SER A 402 -14.26 -14.45 17.41
CA SER A 402 -14.79 -13.09 17.29
C SER A 402 -15.84 -13.04 16.19
N ALA A 403 -16.98 -12.40 16.44
CA ALA A 403 -18.02 -12.21 15.43
C ALA A 403 -18.43 -10.74 15.32
N ALA A 404 -18.72 -10.33 14.08
CA ALA A 404 -19.22 -9.01 13.75
C ALA A 404 -20.29 -9.10 12.63
N PRO A 405 -21.25 -8.17 12.58
CA PRO A 405 -22.16 -8.05 11.44
C PRO A 405 -21.42 -7.63 10.18
N LEU A 406 -21.84 -8.16 9.02
CA LEU A 406 -21.42 -7.68 7.71
C LEU A 406 -22.56 -6.87 7.08
N GLU A 407 -22.41 -5.55 7.01
CA GLU A 407 -23.42 -4.64 6.46
C GLU A 407 -23.31 -4.54 4.92
N ASP A 408 -23.81 -5.54 4.18
CA ASP A 408 -23.82 -5.51 2.71
C ASP A 408 -25.11 -6.07 2.09
N GLY A 409 -26.27 -5.58 2.55
CA GLY A 409 -27.60 -5.95 2.03
C GLY A 409 -28.09 -7.37 2.34
N LEU A 410 -27.18 -8.31 2.54
CA LEU A 410 -27.38 -9.63 3.14
C LEU A 410 -27.11 -9.52 4.63
N ARG A 411 -27.99 -10.05 5.49
CA ARG A 411 -27.73 -10.19 6.94
C ARG A 411 -26.72 -11.32 7.17
N ALA A 412 -25.49 -11.10 6.76
CA ALA A 412 -24.38 -12.03 6.93
C ALA A 412 -23.55 -11.66 8.17
N ILE A 413 -22.86 -12.65 8.72
CA ILE A 413 -22.02 -12.51 9.91
C ILE A 413 -20.59 -12.93 9.52
N ILE A 414 -19.60 -12.11 9.87
CA ILE A 414 -18.20 -12.51 9.76
C ILE A 414 -17.75 -13.07 11.10
N LEU A 415 -17.28 -14.31 11.09
CA LEU A 415 -16.71 -14.98 12.24
C LEU A 415 -15.22 -15.20 11.98
N SER A 416 -14.36 -14.65 12.82
CA SER A 416 -12.95 -15.02 12.85
C SER A 416 -12.66 -15.91 14.04
N PHE A 417 -11.71 -16.83 13.86
CA PHE A 417 -11.26 -17.71 14.92
C PHE A 417 -9.77 -18.05 14.79
N ARG A 418 -9.13 -18.18 15.93
CA ARG A 418 -7.70 -18.49 16.04
C ARG A 418 -7.47 -19.63 17.01
N ASP A 419 -6.59 -20.57 16.65
CA ASP A 419 -6.12 -21.59 17.57
C ASP A 419 -5.21 -20.98 18.64
N VAL A 420 -5.67 -21.02 19.89
CA VAL A 420 -4.95 -20.56 21.08
C VAL A 420 -4.62 -21.71 22.03
N THR A 421 -4.78 -22.97 21.59
CA THR A 421 -4.57 -24.18 22.39
C THR A 421 -3.19 -24.19 23.05
N GLN A 422 -2.14 -24.04 22.24
CA GLN A 422 -0.75 -24.05 22.74
C GLN A 422 -0.47 -22.85 23.65
N ALA A 423 -0.99 -21.66 23.30
CA ALA A 423 -0.77 -20.45 24.09
C ALA A 423 -1.43 -20.56 25.48
N ARG A 424 -2.66 -21.09 25.56
CA ARG A 424 -3.35 -21.32 26.83
C ARG A 424 -2.70 -22.44 27.65
N HIS A 425 -2.30 -23.55 27.02
CA HIS A 425 -1.57 -24.60 27.71
C HIS A 425 -0.25 -24.10 28.32
N LEU A 426 0.55 -23.32 27.58
CA LEU A 426 1.79 -22.75 28.09
C LEU A 426 1.54 -21.75 29.23
N ALA A 427 0.50 -20.91 29.11
CA ALA A 427 0.13 -19.97 30.16
C ALA A 427 -0.29 -20.70 31.45
N ASP A 428 -1.07 -21.78 31.32
CA ASP A 428 -1.49 -22.61 32.45
C ASP A 428 -0.32 -23.39 33.05
N GLU A 429 0.57 -23.95 32.25
CA GLU A 429 1.78 -24.65 32.71
C GLU A 429 2.71 -23.71 33.46
N LEU A 430 2.92 -22.49 32.96
CA LEU A 430 3.71 -21.46 33.63
C LEU A 430 3.08 -21.07 34.97
N ARG A 431 1.76 -20.88 35.01
CA ARG A 431 1.02 -20.58 36.25
C ARG A 431 1.13 -21.73 37.25
N HIS A 432 0.92 -22.98 36.81
CA HIS A 432 1.05 -24.15 37.67
C HIS A 432 2.47 -24.31 38.21
N THR A 433 3.48 -24.06 37.37
CA THR A 433 4.88 -24.14 37.78
C THR A 433 5.20 -23.05 38.80
N LYS A 434 4.72 -21.81 38.60
CA LYS A 434 4.87 -20.72 39.56
C LYS A 434 4.21 -21.07 40.90
N ASP A 435 2.95 -21.45 40.90
CA ASP A 435 2.19 -21.80 42.12
C ASP A 435 2.85 -22.99 42.85
N PHE A 436 3.36 -23.97 42.11
CA PHE A 436 4.06 -25.12 42.67
C PHE A 436 5.37 -24.71 43.36
N LEU A 437 6.19 -23.86 42.73
CA LEU A 437 7.44 -23.34 43.31
C LEU A 437 7.18 -22.48 44.55
N GLU A 438 6.15 -21.63 44.53
CA GLU A 438 5.74 -20.83 45.69
C GLU A 438 5.34 -21.74 46.86
N ARG A 439 4.51 -22.76 46.61
CA ARG A 439 4.11 -23.74 47.65
C ARG A 439 5.29 -24.54 48.19
N LEU A 440 6.24 -24.94 47.35
CA LEU A 440 7.45 -25.64 47.79
C LEU A 440 8.26 -24.78 48.76
N ILE A 441 8.50 -23.52 48.40
CA ILE A 441 9.24 -22.57 49.23
C ILE A 441 8.51 -22.31 50.56
N ASP A 442 7.19 -22.16 50.54
CA ASP A 442 6.38 -21.96 51.74
C ASP A 442 6.27 -23.21 52.62
N SER A 443 6.39 -24.41 52.06
CA SER A 443 6.39 -25.66 52.83
C SER A 443 7.70 -25.95 53.57
N SER A 444 8.77 -25.20 53.26
CA SER A 444 10.07 -25.36 53.92
C SER A 444 9.99 -24.95 55.40
N VAL A 445 10.47 -25.83 56.28
CA VAL A 445 10.63 -25.56 57.72
C VAL A 445 11.70 -24.49 57.96
N ASP A 446 12.78 -24.55 57.18
CA ASP A 446 13.82 -23.53 57.23
C ASP A 446 13.29 -22.21 56.68
N ALA A 447 13.70 -21.12 57.33
CA ALA A 447 13.40 -19.78 56.87
C ALA A 447 14.19 -19.46 55.61
N ILE A 448 13.49 -19.07 54.55
CA ILE A 448 14.07 -18.64 53.29
C ILE A 448 13.72 -17.18 53.08
N VAL A 449 14.76 -16.35 52.96
CA VAL A 449 14.63 -14.92 52.71
C VAL A 449 15.45 -14.56 51.48
N ALA A 450 14.84 -13.87 50.52
CA ALA A 450 15.58 -13.25 49.42
C ALA A 450 15.45 -11.74 49.49
N ALA A 451 16.55 -11.04 49.20
CA ALA A 451 16.58 -9.59 49.13
C ALA A 451 17.26 -9.13 47.84
N ASP A 452 16.79 -8.02 47.27
CA ASP A 452 17.46 -7.35 46.16
C ASP A 452 18.83 -6.80 46.57
N MET A 453 19.62 -6.33 45.60
CA MET A 453 20.96 -5.80 45.87
C MET A 453 20.96 -4.48 46.67
N GLN A 454 19.78 -3.88 46.91
CA GLN A 454 19.58 -2.74 47.80
C GLN A 454 19.09 -3.16 49.20
N GLY A 455 19.00 -4.46 49.47
CA GLY A 455 18.60 -5.01 50.77
C GLY A 455 17.10 -5.01 51.04
N ARG A 456 16.24 -4.73 50.04
CA ARG A 456 14.78 -4.86 50.19
C ARG A 456 14.39 -6.32 50.02
N ILE A 457 13.56 -6.81 50.94
CA ILE A 457 13.09 -8.20 50.91
C ILE A 457 12.13 -8.39 49.73
N ILE A 458 12.41 -9.38 48.89
CA ILE A 458 11.62 -9.77 47.71
C ILE A 458 10.98 -11.17 47.85
N LEU A 459 11.44 -11.97 48.82
CA LEU A 459 10.85 -13.26 49.17
C LEU A 459 10.96 -13.50 50.68
N PHE A 460 9.87 -13.96 51.28
CA PHE A 460 9.79 -14.24 52.71
C PHE A 460 8.81 -15.39 52.95
N ASN A 461 9.33 -16.62 53.08
CA ASN A 461 8.48 -17.82 53.18
C ASN A 461 7.86 -18.01 54.57
N LYS A 462 6.99 -19.01 54.74
CA LYS A 462 6.39 -19.35 56.05
C LYS A 462 7.39 -19.68 57.16
N GLY A 463 8.49 -20.36 56.84
CA GLY A 463 9.59 -20.57 57.80
C GLY A 463 10.18 -19.26 58.31
N ALA A 464 10.34 -18.26 57.44
CA ALA A 464 10.84 -16.93 57.80
C ALA A 464 9.83 -16.14 58.64
N GLU A 465 8.52 -16.25 58.35
CA GLU A 465 7.48 -15.68 59.22
C GLU A 465 7.58 -16.23 60.65
N ALA A 466 7.76 -17.54 60.79
CA ALA A 466 7.88 -18.20 62.09
C ALA A 466 9.18 -17.84 62.84
N LEU A 467 10.31 -17.76 62.13
CA LEU A 467 11.61 -17.47 62.73
C LEU A 467 11.76 -15.99 63.14
N PHE A 468 11.36 -15.06 62.28
CA PHE A 468 11.60 -13.63 62.47
C PHE A 468 10.38 -12.87 63.02
N GLY A 469 9.17 -13.44 62.97
CA GLY A 469 7.96 -12.86 63.55
C GLY A 469 7.31 -11.73 62.74
N TYR A 470 7.75 -11.53 61.50
CA TYR A 470 7.10 -10.64 60.53
C TYR A 470 6.20 -11.45 59.61
N SER A 471 5.03 -10.93 59.24
CA SER A 471 4.25 -11.53 58.15
C SER A 471 4.88 -11.16 56.80
N ALA A 472 4.77 -12.01 55.78
CA ALA A 472 5.28 -11.79 54.44
C ALA A 472 4.83 -10.44 53.84
N PRO A 473 3.55 -9.98 53.97
CA PRO A 473 3.15 -8.65 53.51
C PRO A 473 3.88 -7.50 54.22
N GLN A 474 4.23 -7.65 55.50
CA GLN A 474 5.01 -6.66 56.26
C GLN A 474 6.47 -6.65 55.80
N ALA A 475 7.04 -7.83 55.54
CA ALA A 475 8.41 -7.96 55.06
C ALA A 475 8.58 -7.39 53.64
N LEU A 476 7.69 -7.78 52.72
CA LEU A 476 7.67 -7.30 51.33
C LEU A 476 7.26 -5.83 51.22
N GLY A 477 6.53 -5.29 52.20
CA GLY A 477 6.06 -3.90 52.26
C GLY A 477 7.13 -2.85 52.56
N GLY A 478 8.42 -3.20 52.51
CA GLY A 478 9.54 -2.26 52.68
C GLY A 478 10.48 -2.56 53.86
N LEU A 479 10.43 -3.76 54.45
CA LEU A 479 11.41 -4.17 55.46
C LEU A 479 12.79 -4.35 54.80
N HIS A 480 13.81 -3.73 55.41
CA HIS A 480 15.19 -3.88 54.97
C HIS A 480 15.86 -5.06 55.70
N VAL A 481 16.69 -5.82 54.98
CA VAL A 481 17.36 -7.04 55.49
C VAL A 481 18.19 -6.78 56.75
N ASP A 482 18.73 -5.57 56.92
CA ASP A 482 19.50 -5.16 58.11
C ASP A 482 18.71 -5.31 59.43
N HIS A 483 17.38 -5.25 59.39
CA HIS A 483 16.55 -5.41 60.59
C HIS A 483 16.45 -6.87 61.06
N LEU A 484 16.84 -7.84 60.22
CA LEU A 484 16.83 -9.27 60.54
C LEU A 484 18.09 -9.68 61.30
N TYR A 485 19.09 -8.81 61.39
CA TYR A 485 20.39 -9.10 61.99
C TYR A 485 20.77 -8.05 63.04
N PRO A 486 21.67 -8.39 63.98
CA PRO A 486 22.34 -7.38 64.80
C PRO A 486 23.13 -6.37 63.94
N GLU A 487 23.32 -5.18 64.49
CA GLU A 487 23.95 -4.07 63.77
C GLU A 487 25.31 -4.47 63.16
N GLY A 488 25.48 -4.21 61.86
CA GLY A 488 26.72 -4.47 61.12
C GLY A 488 26.92 -5.92 60.63
N VAL A 489 26.10 -6.88 61.09
CA VAL A 489 26.24 -8.30 60.73
C VAL A 489 25.85 -8.56 59.28
N SER A 490 24.75 -8.00 58.78
CA SER A 490 24.32 -8.16 57.37
C SER A 490 25.40 -7.73 56.37
N ARG A 491 26.08 -6.60 56.62
CA ARG A 491 27.22 -6.12 55.81
C ARG A 491 28.44 -7.03 55.93
N HIS A 492 28.65 -7.66 57.08
CA HIS A 492 29.70 -8.66 57.25
C HIS A 492 29.39 -9.91 56.42
N ILE A 493 28.15 -10.39 56.43
CA ILE A 493 27.69 -11.52 55.61
C ILE A 493 27.87 -11.23 54.11
N MET A 494 27.48 -10.04 53.64
CA MET A 494 27.71 -9.65 52.24
C MET A 494 29.19 -9.60 51.84
N ARG A 495 30.08 -9.22 52.77
CA ARG A 495 31.54 -9.29 52.52
C ARG A 495 32.02 -10.74 52.45
N GLN A 496 31.53 -11.61 53.32
CA GLN A 496 31.87 -13.03 53.31
C GLN A 496 31.36 -13.71 52.02
N LEU A 497 30.14 -13.42 51.58
CA LEU A 497 29.56 -13.92 50.32
C LEU A 497 30.40 -13.57 49.08
N ARG A 498 31.05 -12.40 49.09
CA ARG A 498 31.91 -11.95 47.99
C ARG A 498 33.36 -12.45 48.12
N SER A 499 33.72 -13.00 49.27
CA SER A 499 35.05 -13.57 49.50
C SER A 499 35.12 -15.00 48.96
N PRO A 500 36.27 -15.44 48.41
CA PRO A 500 36.47 -16.85 48.06
C PRO A 500 36.57 -17.78 49.27
N ASP A 501 36.88 -17.25 50.47
CA ASP A 501 37.32 -18.05 51.62
C ASP A 501 36.19 -18.77 52.38
N PHE A 502 34.93 -18.44 52.09
CA PHE A 502 33.77 -18.87 52.89
C PHE A 502 32.76 -19.73 52.10
N GLY A 503 33.22 -20.45 51.07
CA GLY A 503 32.39 -21.31 50.22
C GLY A 503 32.46 -20.99 48.72
N GLY A 504 33.39 -20.12 48.32
CA GLY A 504 33.55 -19.64 46.95
C GLY A 504 32.83 -18.32 46.68
N ARG A 505 33.25 -17.60 45.63
CA ARG A 505 32.64 -16.30 45.27
C ARG A 505 31.14 -16.46 44.99
N GLY A 506 30.32 -15.70 45.72
CA GLY A 506 28.87 -15.70 45.60
C GLY A 506 28.15 -16.73 46.49
N ARG A 507 28.87 -17.45 47.37
CA ARG A 507 28.27 -18.45 48.28
C ARG A 507 28.88 -18.36 49.68
N LEU A 508 28.04 -18.60 50.68
CA LEU A 508 28.41 -18.71 52.07
C LEU A 508 28.01 -20.11 52.54
N GLY A 509 29.02 -20.90 52.95
CA GLY A 509 28.83 -22.19 53.59
C GLY A 509 28.10 -22.06 54.93
N VAL A 510 27.74 -23.20 55.53
CA VAL A 510 26.99 -23.22 56.81
C VAL A 510 27.79 -22.48 57.89
N CYS A 511 27.23 -21.41 58.44
CA CYS A 511 27.81 -20.69 59.56
C CYS A 511 26.76 -20.44 60.65
N ARG A 512 27.20 -20.47 61.90
CA ARG A 512 26.32 -20.17 63.05
C ARG A 512 26.26 -18.66 63.24
N GLN A 513 25.05 -18.12 63.30
CA GLN A 513 24.80 -16.68 63.43
C GLN A 513 23.64 -16.43 64.41
N GLU A 514 23.58 -15.23 64.95
CA GLU A 514 22.40 -14.73 65.66
C GLU A 514 21.59 -13.80 64.74
N VAL A 515 20.28 -14.04 64.69
CA VAL A 515 19.30 -13.18 64.01
C VAL A 515 18.37 -12.51 65.02
N ILE A 516 17.70 -11.44 64.60
CA ILE A 516 16.77 -10.67 65.43
C ILE A 516 15.34 -10.96 65.01
N HIS A 517 14.55 -11.45 65.96
CA HIS A 517 13.11 -11.56 65.83
C HIS A 517 12.45 -10.19 66.10
N LYS A 518 11.27 -9.91 65.52
CA LYS A 518 10.51 -8.66 65.66
C LYS A 518 10.33 -8.17 67.11
N ALA A 519 10.22 -9.09 68.07
CA ALA A 519 10.12 -8.80 69.50
C ALA A 519 11.47 -8.39 70.16
N GLY A 520 12.57 -8.30 69.40
CA GLY A 520 13.90 -7.93 69.88
C GLY A 520 14.74 -9.09 70.43
N GLN A 521 14.20 -10.30 70.52
CA GLN A 521 14.95 -11.48 70.96
C GLN A 521 15.98 -11.91 69.90
N ARG A 522 17.16 -12.35 70.36
CA ARG A 522 18.17 -12.96 69.51
C ARG A 522 17.90 -14.46 69.38
N VAL A 523 17.83 -14.94 68.15
CA VAL A 523 17.59 -16.36 67.85
C VAL A 523 18.87 -16.94 67.24
N PRO A 524 19.46 -18.00 67.81
CA PRO A 524 20.60 -18.67 67.21
C PRO A 524 20.16 -19.49 66.01
N VAL A 525 20.81 -19.29 64.87
CA VAL A 525 20.51 -19.98 63.62
C VAL A 525 21.77 -20.51 62.96
N ASN A 526 21.62 -21.60 62.20
CA ASN A 526 22.57 -21.92 61.16
C ASN A 526 22.11 -21.25 59.87
N MET A 527 23.00 -20.49 59.25
CA MET A 527 22.72 -19.76 58.03
C MET A 527 23.58 -20.26 56.89
N THR A 528 22.97 -20.40 55.72
CA THR A 528 23.67 -20.43 54.43
C THR A 528 23.16 -19.28 53.58
N ALA A 529 23.99 -18.78 52.67
CA ALA A 529 23.55 -17.74 51.76
C ALA A 529 24.21 -17.87 50.39
N SER A 530 23.55 -17.34 49.36
CA SER A 530 24.08 -17.29 48.00
C SER A 530 23.61 -16.04 47.26
N ILE A 531 24.38 -15.64 46.24
CA ILE A 531 24.04 -14.55 45.32
C ILE A 531 23.47 -15.15 44.03
N VAL A 532 22.26 -14.71 43.68
CA VAL A 532 21.59 -15.06 42.42
C VAL A 532 22.12 -14.16 41.31
N HIS A 533 22.51 -14.78 40.20
CA HIS A 533 23.04 -14.09 39.03
C HIS A 533 22.12 -14.26 37.83
N GLU A 534 21.87 -13.18 37.09
CA GLU A 534 21.12 -13.20 35.83
C GLU A 534 21.94 -12.47 34.77
N GLY A 535 22.23 -13.13 33.64
CA GLY A 535 23.07 -12.56 32.57
C GLY A 535 24.47 -12.11 33.03
N GLY A 536 25.02 -12.71 34.09
CA GLY A 536 26.32 -12.35 34.67
C GLY A 536 26.29 -11.17 35.66
N ARG A 537 25.12 -10.64 36.02
CA ARG A 537 24.96 -9.57 37.02
C ARG A 537 24.34 -10.13 38.32
N GLU A 538 24.81 -9.64 39.47
CA GLU A 538 24.18 -9.92 40.78
C GLU A 538 22.78 -9.27 40.81
N VAL A 539 21.72 -10.06 40.99
CA VAL A 539 20.33 -9.57 41.00
C VAL A 539 19.68 -9.64 42.39
N ALA A 540 20.04 -10.64 43.18
CA ALA A 540 19.51 -10.84 44.53
C ALA A 540 20.48 -11.66 45.39
N SER A 541 20.24 -11.65 46.70
CA SER A 541 20.85 -12.57 47.65
C SER A 541 19.76 -13.40 48.32
N VAL A 542 20.04 -14.68 48.55
CA VAL A 542 19.14 -15.63 49.23
C VAL A 542 19.84 -16.14 50.48
N GLY A 543 19.18 -16.03 51.63
CA GLY A 543 19.61 -16.62 52.90
C GLY A 543 18.63 -17.71 53.34
N ILE A 544 19.17 -18.85 53.77
CA ILE A 544 18.42 -19.95 54.38
C ILE A 544 18.88 -20.06 55.83
N PHE A 545 17.92 -20.06 56.76
CA PHE A 545 18.17 -20.07 58.20
C PHE A 545 17.43 -21.23 58.87
N THR A 546 18.19 -22.06 59.56
CA THR A 546 17.67 -23.15 60.39
C THR A 546 17.68 -22.70 61.86
N ASP A 547 16.52 -22.67 62.50
CA ASP A 547 16.38 -22.36 63.93
C ASP A 547 17.04 -23.46 64.79
N LEU A 548 17.89 -23.06 65.74
CA LEU A 548 18.59 -23.99 66.61
C LEU A 548 17.97 -24.11 68.01
N ARG A 549 16.91 -23.37 68.34
CA ARG A 549 16.33 -23.36 69.70
C ARG A 549 15.86 -24.75 70.13
N ASP A 550 15.03 -25.40 69.34
CA ASP A 550 14.48 -26.73 69.66
C ASP A 550 15.59 -27.79 69.77
N ARG A 551 16.57 -27.72 68.86
CA ARG A 551 17.71 -28.62 68.86
C ARG A 551 18.57 -28.44 70.11
N MET A 552 18.88 -27.19 70.47
CA MET A 552 19.65 -26.88 71.68
C MET A 552 18.88 -27.27 72.95
N GLU A 553 17.56 -27.14 72.97
CA GLU A 553 16.74 -27.59 74.09
C GLU A 553 16.75 -29.12 74.23
N LEU A 554 16.63 -29.85 73.12
CA LEU A 554 16.69 -31.31 73.11
C LEU A 554 18.08 -31.82 73.51
N GLU A 555 19.15 -31.24 72.98
CA GLU A 555 20.53 -31.57 73.36
C GLU A 555 20.75 -31.35 74.86
N ARG A 556 20.20 -30.26 75.43
CA ARG A 556 20.25 -30.01 76.88
C ARG A 556 19.47 -31.05 77.68
N LYS A 557 18.26 -31.41 77.24
CA LYS A 557 17.44 -32.44 77.91
C LYS A 557 18.09 -33.82 77.86
N LEU A 558 18.70 -34.20 76.74
CA LEU A 558 19.43 -35.46 76.60
C LEU A 558 20.62 -35.52 77.55
N SER A 559 21.42 -34.46 77.60
CA SER A 559 22.55 -34.36 78.54
C SER A 559 22.10 -34.47 80.00
N ASP A 560 20.96 -33.85 80.37
CA ASP A 560 20.37 -33.97 81.71
C ASP A 560 19.92 -35.43 82.02
N VAL A 561 19.39 -36.16 81.04
CA VAL A 561 18.95 -37.56 81.19
C VAL A 561 20.12 -38.53 81.28
N GLU A 562 21.15 -38.38 80.43
CA GLU A 562 22.36 -39.20 80.47
C GLU A 562 23.01 -39.13 81.85
N THR A 563 23.17 -37.92 82.38
CA THR A 563 23.75 -37.70 83.72
C THR A 563 22.96 -38.44 84.81
N ARG A 564 21.62 -38.42 84.74
CA ARG A 564 20.75 -39.15 85.68
C ARG A 564 20.82 -40.66 85.53
N LEU A 565 20.96 -41.16 84.30
CA LEU A 565 21.08 -42.59 84.03
C LEU A 565 22.39 -43.15 84.59
N GLU A 566 23.51 -42.44 84.38
CA GLU A 566 24.80 -42.83 84.94
C GLU A 566 24.77 -42.94 86.47
N GLU A 567 24.08 -42.02 87.17
CA GLU A 567 23.90 -42.07 88.62
C GLU A 567 23.03 -43.26 89.06
N SER A 568 21.98 -43.58 88.28
CA SER A 568 21.09 -44.72 88.54
C SER A 568 21.81 -46.07 88.33
N GLU A 569 22.57 -46.23 87.26
CA GLU A 569 23.33 -47.46 86.97
C GLU A 569 24.37 -47.75 88.06
N LYS A 570 25.15 -46.74 88.48
CA LYS A 570 26.09 -46.85 89.59
C LYS A 570 25.40 -47.30 90.88
N SER A 571 24.22 -46.77 91.17
CA SER A 571 23.44 -47.12 92.35
C SER A 571 22.89 -48.55 92.29
N ALA A 572 22.42 -49.01 91.12
CA ALA A 572 21.89 -50.36 90.93
C ALA A 572 22.95 -51.45 91.13
N VAL A 573 24.19 -51.22 90.65
CA VAL A 573 25.32 -52.14 90.86
C VAL A 573 25.65 -52.29 92.36
N ILE A 574 25.63 -51.19 93.11
CA ILE A 574 25.86 -51.21 94.57
C ILE A 574 24.75 -52.01 95.28
N VAL A 575 23.48 -51.82 94.89
CA VAL A 575 22.33 -52.55 95.46
C VAL A 575 22.42 -54.05 95.18
N ALA A 576 22.76 -54.45 93.95
CA ALA A 576 22.91 -55.84 93.56
C ALA A 576 24.05 -56.54 94.30
N LEU A 577 25.23 -55.91 94.38
CA LEU A 577 26.39 -56.43 95.11
C LEU A 577 26.12 -56.55 96.62
N ALA A 578 25.43 -55.57 97.20
CA ALA A 578 25.04 -55.63 98.61
C ALA A 578 24.04 -56.77 98.89
N GLY A 579 23.14 -57.06 97.95
CA GLY A 579 22.19 -58.18 98.05
C GLY A 579 22.87 -59.56 97.99
N THR A 580 23.77 -59.78 97.03
CA THR A 580 24.51 -61.05 96.91
C THR A 580 25.46 -61.26 98.09
N ALA A 581 26.23 -60.23 98.46
CA ALA A 581 27.12 -60.28 99.63
C ALA A 581 26.34 -60.56 100.93
N ALA A 582 25.15 -59.97 101.10
CA ALA A 582 24.33 -60.26 102.26
C ALA A 582 23.83 -61.71 102.30
N HIS A 583 23.50 -62.31 101.15
CA HIS A 583 23.11 -63.72 101.09
C HIS A 583 24.29 -64.64 101.41
N GLU A 584 25.45 -64.40 100.81
CA GLU A 584 26.65 -65.22 101.03
C GLU A 584 27.23 -65.09 102.43
N LEU A 585 27.11 -63.93 103.10
CA LEU A 585 27.55 -63.77 104.48
C LEU A 585 26.60 -64.42 105.50
N ASN A 586 25.29 -64.48 105.20
CA ASN A 586 24.31 -65.10 106.10
C ASN A 586 24.50 -66.61 106.21
N GLN A 587 24.92 -67.30 105.15
CA GLN A 587 25.15 -68.75 105.16
C GLN A 587 26.20 -69.20 106.19
N PRO A 588 27.44 -68.70 106.19
CA PRO A 588 28.45 -69.06 107.18
C PRO A 588 28.08 -68.53 108.57
N LEU A 589 27.46 -67.35 108.68
CA LEU A 589 27.00 -66.84 109.99
C LEU A 589 25.98 -67.75 110.64
N THR A 590 25.02 -68.28 109.86
CA THR A 590 24.03 -69.25 110.36
C THR A 590 24.71 -70.53 110.86
N SER A 591 25.74 -71.00 110.16
CA SER A 591 26.54 -72.15 110.56
C SER A 591 27.32 -71.88 111.86
N VAL A 592 28.03 -70.76 111.95
CA VAL A 592 28.79 -70.35 113.14
C VAL A 592 27.87 -70.19 114.34
N MET A 593 26.73 -69.52 114.18
CA MET A 593 25.71 -69.39 115.24
C MET A 593 25.20 -70.77 115.67
N GLY A 594 24.83 -71.66 114.73
CA GLY A 594 24.30 -72.98 115.04
C GLY A 594 25.30 -73.86 115.81
N TYR A 595 26.56 -73.90 115.38
CA TYR A 595 27.61 -74.64 116.10
C TYR A 595 27.92 -74.03 117.47
N ALA A 596 28.00 -72.69 117.56
CA ALA A 596 28.21 -72.02 118.84
C ALA A 596 27.05 -72.29 119.81
N GLU A 597 25.81 -72.30 119.34
CA GLU A 597 24.63 -72.61 120.16
C GLU A 597 24.60 -74.06 120.64
N LEU A 598 24.93 -75.01 119.77
CA LEU A 598 25.05 -76.43 120.14
C LEU A 598 26.15 -76.67 121.17
N LEU A 599 27.31 -76.02 121.02
CA LEU A 599 28.40 -76.08 122.00
C LEU A 599 27.97 -75.46 123.32
N LYS A 600 27.35 -74.27 123.29
CA LYS A 600 26.83 -73.58 124.46
C LYS A 600 25.83 -74.44 125.24
N ARG A 601 24.98 -75.21 124.56
CA ARG A 601 23.98 -76.11 125.18
C ARG A 601 24.59 -77.36 125.84
N LYS A 602 25.77 -77.80 125.40
CA LYS A 602 26.50 -78.94 125.98
C LYS A 602 27.40 -78.56 127.15
N LEU A 603 27.81 -77.30 127.23
CA LEU A 603 28.63 -76.76 128.30
C LEU A 603 27.76 -76.35 129.50
N ARG A 604 28.26 -76.57 130.71
CA ARG A 604 27.66 -76.00 131.94
C ARG A 604 28.13 -74.56 132.09
N GLU A 605 27.34 -73.68 132.72
CA GLU A 605 27.69 -72.25 132.85
C GLU A 605 29.02 -71.99 133.58
N ASP A 606 29.44 -72.94 134.43
CA ASP A 606 30.67 -72.88 135.22
C ASP A 606 31.92 -73.35 134.43
N ASP A 607 31.73 -73.86 133.21
CA ASP A 607 32.80 -74.38 132.37
C ASP A 607 33.64 -73.24 131.78
N VAL A 608 34.97 -73.39 131.79
CA VAL A 608 35.91 -72.33 131.37
C VAL A 608 35.67 -71.93 129.91
N SER A 609 35.18 -72.86 129.09
CA SER A 609 34.88 -72.64 127.68
C SER A 609 33.50 -72.02 127.41
N TYR A 610 32.61 -71.87 128.40
CA TYR A 610 31.27 -71.31 128.19
C TYR A 610 31.30 -69.83 127.76
N LYS A 611 32.07 -69.00 128.47
CA LYS A 611 32.16 -67.55 128.19
C LYS A 611 32.68 -67.24 126.77
N PRO A 612 33.79 -67.86 126.29
CA PRO A 612 34.23 -67.66 124.91
C PRO A 612 33.18 -68.04 123.85
N VAL A 613 32.46 -69.14 124.05
CA VAL A 613 31.42 -69.59 123.11
C VAL A 613 30.22 -68.66 123.10
N ASP A 614 29.80 -68.12 124.26
CA ASP A 614 28.74 -67.11 124.33
C ASP A 614 29.11 -65.82 123.58
N ILE A 615 30.37 -65.39 123.65
CA ILE A 615 30.86 -64.24 122.90
C ILE A 615 30.79 -64.50 121.38
N ILE A 616 31.25 -65.68 120.92
CA ILE A 616 31.17 -66.05 119.50
C ILE A 616 29.73 -66.03 119.01
N TYR A 617 28.79 -66.59 119.79
CA TYR A 617 27.38 -66.59 119.43
C TYR A 617 26.82 -65.17 119.30
N ARG A 618 27.03 -64.30 120.31
CA ARG A 618 26.54 -62.92 120.30
C ARG A 618 27.14 -62.08 119.17
N GLU A 619 28.42 -62.26 118.87
CA GLU A 619 29.05 -61.52 117.75
C GLU A 619 28.57 -62.04 116.39
N ALA A 620 28.37 -63.34 116.23
CA ALA A 620 27.78 -63.89 115.01
C ALA A 620 26.31 -63.44 114.83
N GLU A 621 25.54 -63.37 115.91
CA GLU A 621 24.18 -62.81 115.91
C GLU A 621 24.17 -61.33 115.53
N ARG A 622 25.08 -60.53 116.10
CA ARG A 622 25.23 -59.12 115.78
C ARG A 622 25.65 -58.89 114.32
N MET A 623 26.56 -59.70 113.80
CA MET A 623 26.94 -59.67 112.39
C MET A 623 25.74 -60.02 111.50
N ALA A 624 24.95 -61.04 111.86
CA ALA A 624 23.75 -61.42 111.11
C ALA A 624 22.70 -60.29 111.13
N GLU A 625 22.56 -59.54 112.22
CA GLU A 625 21.69 -58.36 112.27
C GLU A 625 22.16 -57.22 111.36
N ILE A 626 23.47 -56.94 111.33
CA ILE A 626 24.05 -55.91 110.44
C ILE A 626 23.84 -56.32 108.98
N VAL A 627 24.13 -57.57 108.63
CA VAL A 627 23.91 -58.11 107.30
C VAL A 627 22.43 -58.09 106.92
N ARG A 628 21.51 -58.40 107.86
CA ARG A 628 20.06 -58.24 107.65
C ARG A 628 19.65 -56.78 107.44
N LYS A 629 20.26 -55.82 108.13
CA LYS A 629 19.98 -54.38 107.93
C LYS A 629 20.45 -53.92 106.55
N ILE A 630 21.63 -54.34 106.10
CA ILE A 630 22.14 -54.10 104.74
C ILE A 630 21.19 -54.72 103.70
N GLY A 631 20.77 -55.98 103.91
CA GLY A 631 19.81 -56.67 103.04
C GLY A 631 18.38 -56.11 103.05
N ARG A 632 17.99 -55.30 104.05
CA ARG A 632 16.70 -54.58 104.06
C ARG A 632 16.79 -53.25 103.31
N ILE A 633 17.94 -52.58 103.35
CA ILE A 633 18.18 -51.35 102.56
C ILE A 633 18.13 -51.68 101.07
N THR A 634 18.58 -52.87 100.65
CA THR A 634 18.51 -53.36 99.27
C THR A 634 17.12 -53.85 98.83
N ARG A 635 16.16 -53.97 99.76
CA ARG A 635 14.76 -54.39 99.49
C ARG A 635 13.79 -53.22 99.37
N PHE A 636 14.25 -51.98 99.36
CA PHE A 636 13.41 -50.88 98.87
C PHE A 636 13.18 -51.10 97.37
N GLU A 637 12.13 -51.86 97.07
CA GLU A 637 11.48 -51.88 95.77
C GLU A 637 11.27 -50.43 95.34
N THR A 638 11.91 -50.05 94.25
CA THR A 638 11.51 -48.93 93.43
C THR A 638 10.04 -49.13 93.11
N LYS A 639 9.15 -48.43 93.81
CA LYS A 639 7.75 -48.29 93.39
C LYS A 639 7.79 -47.76 91.96
N ALA A 640 7.42 -48.62 91.02
CA ALA A 640 7.23 -48.24 89.63
C ALA A 640 6.15 -47.15 89.58
N TYR A 641 6.58 -45.90 89.38
CA TYR A 641 5.67 -44.86 88.92
C TYR A 641 5.52 -45.05 87.42
N VAL A 642 4.54 -45.87 87.04
CA VAL A 642 4.05 -45.96 85.66
C VAL A 642 3.24 -44.70 85.39
N GLY A 643 3.88 -43.69 84.80
CA GLY A 643 3.22 -42.72 83.94
C GLY A 643 3.06 -43.36 82.57
N THR A 644 1.84 -43.40 82.06
CA THR A 644 1.43 -44.00 80.78
C THR A 644 2.26 -43.47 79.60
N GLN A 645 3.09 -44.32 78.98
CA GLN A 645 3.33 -44.36 77.53
C GLN A 645 4.13 -45.61 77.14
N GLN A 646 3.56 -46.39 76.22
CA GLN A 646 4.13 -47.62 75.66
C GLN A 646 5.38 -47.32 74.83
N ILE A 647 6.48 -48.02 75.13
CA ILE A 647 7.56 -48.23 74.17
C ILE A 647 7.37 -49.65 73.64
N LEU A 648 6.99 -49.73 72.36
CA LEU A 648 6.91 -50.96 71.58
C LEU A 648 8.31 -51.60 71.50
N ASP A 649 8.41 -52.86 71.91
CA ASP A 649 9.58 -53.70 71.68
C ASP A 649 9.40 -54.42 70.33
N LEU A 650 10.22 -54.03 69.35
CA LEU A 650 10.23 -54.56 67.99
C LEU A 650 11.10 -55.82 67.94
N ASP A 651 10.54 -56.97 68.33
CA ASP A 651 11.14 -58.28 67.98
C ASP A 651 10.14 -59.45 67.86
N LYS A 652 8.83 -59.16 67.76
CA LYS A 652 7.82 -60.18 67.44
C LYS A 652 6.77 -59.67 66.46
N ALA A 653 7.10 -59.71 65.17
CA ALA A 653 6.13 -59.69 64.09
C ALA A 653 6.62 -60.55 62.91
N SER A 654 6.66 -61.87 63.11
CA SER A 654 6.52 -62.85 62.03
C SER A 654 6.38 -64.28 62.58
N SER A 655 5.21 -64.58 63.15
CA SER A 655 4.66 -65.93 63.03
C SER A 655 3.13 -65.93 63.12
N HIS A 656 2.53 -66.67 62.18
CA HIS A 656 1.13 -67.09 61.97
C HIS A 656 0.36 -66.30 60.90
N ASP A 657 -0.31 -66.90 59.92
CA ASP A 657 -0.51 -68.32 59.51
C ASP A 657 -1.06 -68.29 58.06
N ASP A 658 -0.98 -69.45 57.38
CA ASP A 658 -1.34 -69.85 55.98
C ASP A 658 -0.22 -69.85 54.93
#